data_AF-K9GKJ2-F1
#
_entry.id   AF-K9GKJ2-F1
#
_cell.length_a   1.000
_cell.length_b   1.000
_cell.length_c   1.000
_cell.angle_alpha   90.00
_cell.angle_beta   90.00
_cell.angle_gamma   90.00
#
_symmetry.space_group_name_H-M   'P 1'
#
loop_
_entity.id
_entity.type
_entity.pdbx_description
1 polymer ?
#
loop_
_entity_poly.entity_id
_entity_poly.type
_entity_poly.pdbx_seq_one_letter_code
_entity_poly.pdbx_strand_id
1 'polypeptide(L)'
;MASPRPNFGAQGYPIPNGAAAGPVPGATPLLPNNGRVIQSGPTRILCIADVRGNLKSLNELAKQARADHIIHTGDFGFYDDTSLERIADKTLKHVAQYSPLLPENVKRSIAQVSPQQSIKQRFPPEQLPLSELSMLLDKRITLDVPVYTVWGACEDVRVLEKFRSGEYKVDKLHIIDEANSRLLDIGGVKLRLLGLGGAVVMHKLFDNGEGKTTIAGGQGTMWTTLLQMGELIDTANRVYDPSETRVFVTHASPAREGMLNQLSVTLKADFSISAGLHFRYGSSYNEFSVNPSLDHYRGKLAASKASFNDVWETVKIEVEAAISSNDGQKTLLENALDVVHKMPSIANGGNPFGGPVAAGNAAGQVDESAFKNMWNFNLADAAFGYLVLEVEGGRIATEMRAQGFNFAHRTGKPQTGGAPQPVSSSLPATTASPAPTGAARTPVVAPQFGQAPPARAPIPQGQKGPRASPVPVIPKSISPQPPVLASAQPAGEEKTAAADTNGAALHEKPSESPAPRGEKKPTNALFVTSAESEQAVRDLISEEDRSKITKIEKLGKYNHVVTFAGAEEAKAALDHLPIELKKPGPTPHGQQRKPNFKFFEDRSTRTAVGNAGTWQSSTRGGITTAQRGYQSASDSDGSRRGGFSGRGRGGRGSGERGRGGRGGSRGGFKSGPNDSPTPSGDKPVVSGDA
;
A
#
# COMPACT_ATOMS: atom_id res chain seq x y z
N MET A 1 12.57 -21.41 72.57
CA MET A 1 12.54 -22.80 72.07
C MET A 1 11.57 -22.88 70.89
N ALA A 2 11.55 -24.03 70.20
CA ALA A 2 10.67 -24.42 69.09
C ALA A 2 11.05 -23.91 67.69
N SER A 3 11.26 -24.88 66.80
CA SER A 3 11.62 -24.75 65.39
C SER A 3 10.37 -24.76 64.48
N PRO A 4 10.44 -24.27 63.23
CA PRO A 4 9.37 -24.43 62.26
C PRO A 4 9.61 -25.60 61.27
N ARG A 5 8.59 -26.45 61.10
CA ARG A 5 8.30 -27.35 59.94
C ARG A 5 6.78 -27.67 59.98
N PRO A 6 6.15 -28.21 58.91
CA PRO A 6 5.94 -27.57 57.60
C PRO A 6 4.47 -27.72 57.11
N ASN A 7 4.09 -27.10 55.98
CA ASN A 7 2.93 -27.53 55.16
C ASN A 7 3.11 -26.96 53.73
N PHE A 8 3.29 -27.76 52.69
CA PHE A 8 2.28 -28.50 51.90
C PHE A 8 1.23 -27.63 51.17
N GLY A 9 1.62 -27.15 49.98
CA GLY A 9 1.10 -27.73 48.72
C GLY A 9 -0.27 -27.28 48.18
N ALA A 10 -0.26 -26.67 46.99
CA ALA A 10 -1.35 -26.73 46.02
C ALA A 10 -0.74 -26.99 44.63
N GLN A 11 -1.26 -27.99 43.91
CA GLN A 11 -0.75 -28.39 42.58
C GLN A 11 -1.37 -27.54 41.47
N GLY A 12 -0.53 -27.09 40.53
CA GLY A 12 -0.95 -26.49 39.26
C GLY A 12 -0.20 -27.15 38.09
N TYR A 13 -0.91 -27.42 36.99
CA TYR A 13 -0.34 -28.03 35.79
C TYR A 13 0.67 -27.10 35.08
N PRO A 14 1.85 -27.59 34.66
CA PRO A 14 2.83 -26.79 33.94
C PRO A 14 2.53 -26.71 32.43
N ILE A 15 2.54 -25.48 31.89
CA ILE A 15 2.60 -25.23 30.44
C ILE A 15 4.08 -25.01 30.06
N PRO A 16 4.68 -25.81 29.15
CA PRO A 16 6.09 -25.68 28.82
C PRO A 16 6.30 -24.81 27.58
N ASN A 17 6.64 -23.52 27.76
CA ASN A 17 7.54 -22.84 26.83
C ASN A 17 8.22 -21.64 27.49
N GLY A 18 9.55 -21.64 27.53
CA GLY A 18 10.34 -20.64 28.27
C GLY A 18 11.79 -21.08 28.39
N ALA A 19 12.57 -20.85 27.33
CA ALA A 19 13.98 -21.20 27.30
C ALA A 19 14.75 -20.40 28.36
N ALA A 20 15.40 -21.10 29.30
CA ALA A 20 16.33 -20.50 30.23
C ALA A 20 17.62 -20.12 29.51
N ALA A 21 17.69 -18.88 29.00
CA ALA A 21 18.92 -18.25 28.55
C ALA A 21 19.33 -17.18 29.59
N GLY A 22 20.19 -17.58 30.54
CA GLY A 22 20.83 -16.62 31.43
C GLY A 22 21.80 -15.70 30.67
N PRO A 23 22.17 -14.55 31.23
CA PRO A 23 23.11 -13.64 30.59
C PRO A 23 24.48 -14.31 30.37
N VAL A 24 25.11 -14.01 29.23
CA VAL A 24 26.42 -14.55 28.86
C VAL A 24 27.47 -14.12 29.91
N PRO A 25 28.30 -15.04 30.45
CA PRO A 25 29.34 -14.68 31.41
C PRO A 25 30.30 -13.63 30.84
N GLY A 26 30.41 -12.47 31.52
CA GLY A 26 31.28 -11.36 31.11
C GLY A 26 30.56 -10.12 30.57
N ALA A 27 29.24 -10.14 30.39
CA ALA A 27 28.47 -8.94 30.05
C ALA A 27 28.30 -8.03 31.28
N THR A 28 29.15 -7.01 31.43
CA THR A 28 29.00 -5.97 32.45
C THR A 28 27.78 -5.10 32.14
N PRO A 29 26.80 -4.92 33.04
CA PRO A 29 25.71 -3.99 32.84
C PRO A 29 26.24 -2.56 32.66
N LEU A 30 25.76 -1.85 31.64
CA LEU A 30 26.05 -0.42 31.49
C LEU A 30 25.53 0.33 32.72
N LEU A 31 26.42 1.02 33.43
CA LEU A 31 26.11 1.74 34.65
C LEU A 31 24.99 2.78 34.40
N PRO A 32 23.95 2.85 35.25
CA PRO A 32 22.91 3.84 35.11
C PRO A 32 23.42 5.24 35.50
N ASN A 33 22.95 6.25 34.75
CA ASN A 33 23.09 7.71 34.99
C ASN A 33 24.10 8.51 34.15
N ASN A 34 24.00 8.43 32.82
CA ASN A 34 24.32 9.59 31.96
C ASN A 34 23.03 10.41 31.70
N GLY A 35 22.71 11.34 32.59
CA GLY A 35 21.76 12.44 32.33
C GLY A 35 20.33 12.05 31.91
N ARG A 36 19.78 10.94 32.41
CA ARG A 36 18.40 10.51 32.07
C ARG A 36 17.38 11.53 32.58
N VAL A 37 16.69 12.20 31.66
CA VAL A 37 15.47 12.96 31.96
C VAL A 37 14.34 11.95 32.18
N ILE A 38 14.03 11.65 33.43
CA ILE A 38 12.87 10.83 33.78
C ILE A 38 11.65 11.74 33.80
N GLN A 39 10.89 11.76 32.69
CA GLN A 39 9.62 12.48 32.63
C GLN A 39 8.57 11.69 33.41
N SER A 40 8.22 12.19 34.60
CA SER A 40 7.19 11.61 35.46
C SER A 40 5.81 12.10 35.04
N GLY A 41 4.98 11.19 34.50
CA GLY A 41 3.63 11.45 34.01
C GLY A 41 3.31 10.67 32.73
N PRO A 42 2.06 10.73 32.23
CA PRO A 42 1.71 10.19 30.92
C PRO A 42 2.49 10.94 29.84
N THR A 43 3.28 10.20 29.04
CA THR A 43 4.03 10.76 27.91
C THR A 43 3.31 10.46 26.61
N ARG A 44 3.11 11.45 25.73
CA ARG A 44 2.37 11.29 24.47
C ARG A 44 3.32 11.37 23.28
N ILE A 45 3.41 10.30 22.49
CA ILE A 45 4.16 10.28 21.24
C ILE A 45 3.19 10.45 20.07
N LEU A 46 3.39 11.47 19.25
CA LEU A 46 2.68 11.63 17.98
C LEU A 46 3.36 10.78 16.89
N CYS A 47 2.62 9.87 16.27
CA CYS A 47 3.06 9.06 15.14
C CYS A 47 2.38 9.53 13.85
N ILE A 48 3.19 9.98 12.88
CA ILE A 48 2.75 10.55 11.60
C ILE A 48 3.59 10.06 10.41
N ALA A 49 3.04 10.15 9.21
CA ALA A 49 3.74 9.84 7.95
C ALA A 49 3.60 11.02 6.98
N ASP A 50 4.48 11.07 5.98
CA ASP A 50 4.25 11.82 4.75
C ASP A 50 4.02 13.33 4.96
N VAL A 51 4.82 14.00 5.81
CA VAL A 51 4.74 15.48 5.96
C VAL A 51 5.25 16.25 4.74
N ARG A 52 5.97 15.57 3.83
CA ARG A 52 6.33 16.04 2.46
C ARG A 52 6.89 17.46 2.44
N GLY A 53 7.81 17.75 3.37
CA GLY A 53 8.52 19.03 3.46
C GLY A 53 7.77 20.18 4.14
N ASN A 54 6.52 20.01 4.57
CA ASN A 54 5.81 21.00 5.40
C ASN A 54 6.20 20.85 6.88
N LEU A 55 7.44 21.21 7.19
CA LEU A 55 8.06 20.92 8.48
C LEU A 55 7.51 21.79 9.62
N LYS A 56 6.95 22.97 9.33
CA LYS A 56 6.20 23.77 10.33
C LYS A 56 5.02 23.01 10.92
N SER A 57 4.33 22.20 10.12
CA SER A 57 3.17 21.42 10.58
C SER A 57 3.48 20.44 11.70
N LEU A 58 4.75 19.99 11.85
CA LEU A 58 5.19 19.12 12.95
C LEU A 58 4.88 19.76 14.32
N ASN A 59 5.15 21.06 14.48
CA ASN A 59 4.90 21.79 15.72
C ASN A 59 3.40 22.01 15.96
N GLU A 60 2.63 22.25 14.90
CA GLU A 60 1.17 22.42 14.97
C GLU A 60 0.47 21.11 15.38
N LEU A 61 0.88 20.00 14.75
CA LEU A 61 0.39 18.66 15.06
C LEU A 61 0.81 18.20 16.46
N ALA A 62 2.05 18.47 16.89
CA ALA A 62 2.49 18.20 18.26
C ALA A 62 1.62 18.92 19.29
N LYS A 63 1.36 20.22 19.09
CA LYS A 63 0.46 21.00 19.96
C LYS A 63 -0.97 20.46 19.95
N GLN A 64 -1.48 20.08 18.78
CA GLN A 64 -2.83 19.54 18.64
C GLN A 64 -2.99 18.16 19.31
N ALA A 65 -1.99 17.29 19.21
CA ALA A 65 -1.97 15.97 19.85
C ALA A 65 -1.56 16.00 21.34
N ARG A 66 -1.06 17.16 21.81
CA ARG A 66 -0.39 17.35 23.11
C ARG A 66 0.77 16.37 23.29
N ALA A 67 1.61 16.26 22.27
CA ALA A 67 2.70 15.30 22.23
C ALA A 67 4.02 15.88 22.76
N ASP A 68 4.76 15.04 23.49
CA ASP A 68 6.12 15.29 24.00
C ASP A 68 7.20 14.88 22.99
N HIS A 69 6.87 13.97 22.08
CA HIS A 69 7.75 13.42 21.04
C HIS A 69 6.99 13.18 19.74
N ILE A 70 7.71 13.12 18.62
CA ILE A 70 7.20 12.68 17.31
C ILE A 70 7.99 11.45 16.84
N ILE A 71 7.29 10.43 16.35
CA ILE A 71 7.85 9.39 15.48
C ILE A 71 7.29 9.60 14.07
N HIS A 72 8.15 9.64 13.06
CA HIS A 72 7.79 9.90 11.68
C HIS A 72 8.29 8.80 10.73
N THR A 73 7.38 8.25 9.91
CA THR A 73 7.64 7.06 9.06
C THR A 73 8.05 7.40 7.63
N GLY A 74 8.82 8.46 7.41
CA GLY A 74 9.38 8.81 6.09
C GLY A 74 8.49 9.71 5.22
N ASP A 75 9.05 10.14 4.08
CA ASP A 75 8.60 11.25 3.23
C ASP A 75 8.61 12.57 4.05
N PHE A 76 9.73 12.82 4.75
CA PHE A 76 9.92 13.98 5.62
C PHE A 76 10.07 15.27 4.81
N GLY A 77 10.73 15.20 3.66
CA GLY A 77 11.20 16.34 2.89
C GLY A 77 12.69 16.60 3.10
N PHE A 78 13.53 15.55 3.09
CA PHE A 78 14.98 15.65 2.97
C PHE A 78 15.37 16.14 1.57
N TYR A 79 15.10 17.42 1.34
CA TYR A 79 15.45 18.18 0.14
C TYR A 79 16.06 19.52 0.57
N ASP A 80 17.26 19.80 0.07
CA ASP A 80 17.94 21.09 0.16
C ASP A 80 17.75 21.92 -1.12
N ASP A 81 18.21 23.17 -1.12
CA ASP A 81 18.08 24.10 -2.25
C ASP A 81 18.72 23.57 -3.55
N THR A 82 19.66 22.62 -3.45
CA THR A 82 20.36 22.00 -4.59
C THR A 82 19.67 20.72 -5.10
N SER A 83 18.62 20.25 -4.41
CA SER A 83 17.97 18.97 -4.69
C SER A 83 17.06 19.01 -5.93
N LEU A 84 16.54 20.18 -6.29
CA LEU A 84 15.71 20.37 -7.48
C LEU A 84 16.45 20.03 -8.78
N GLU A 85 17.77 20.23 -8.83
CA GLU A 85 18.58 19.87 -10.00
C GLU A 85 18.74 18.35 -10.14
N ARG A 86 18.78 17.61 -9.03
CA ARG A 86 19.03 16.16 -8.99
C ARG A 86 17.79 15.29 -9.13
N ILE A 87 16.62 15.75 -8.68
CA ILE A 87 15.37 14.96 -8.78
C ILE A 87 14.97 14.74 -10.24
N ALA A 88 14.65 13.51 -10.66
CA ALA A 88 14.17 13.27 -12.02
C ALA A 88 12.76 13.88 -12.23
N ASP A 89 12.46 14.40 -13.43
CA ASP A 89 11.16 15.04 -13.73
C ASP A 89 9.95 14.12 -13.44
N LYS A 90 10.09 12.80 -13.64
CA LYS A 90 9.06 11.81 -13.25
C LYS A 90 8.78 11.82 -11.75
N THR A 91 9.83 11.87 -10.93
CA THR A 91 9.76 11.89 -9.47
C THR A 91 9.26 13.25 -8.98
N LEU A 92 9.78 14.34 -9.55
CA LEU A 92 9.32 15.71 -9.29
C LEU A 92 7.83 15.88 -9.56
N LYS A 93 7.29 15.26 -10.62
CA LYS A 93 5.85 15.24 -10.90
C LYS A 93 5.04 14.57 -9.80
N HIS A 94 5.55 13.47 -9.23
CA HIS A 94 4.91 12.74 -8.14
C HIS A 94 4.98 13.53 -6.82
N VAL A 95 6.15 14.06 -6.45
CA VAL A 95 6.33 14.95 -5.29
C VAL A 95 5.39 16.15 -5.39
N ALA A 96 5.33 16.81 -6.55
CA ALA A 96 4.45 17.95 -6.77
C ALA A 96 2.95 17.60 -6.68
N GLN A 97 2.55 16.40 -7.12
CA GLN A 97 1.15 15.94 -7.04
C GLN A 97 0.65 15.87 -5.58
N TYR A 98 1.50 15.46 -4.65
CA TYR A 98 1.13 15.27 -3.24
C TYR A 98 1.66 16.36 -2.30
N SER A 99 2.48 17.30 -2.79
CA SER A 99 3.09 18.34 -1.96
C SER A 99 2.04 19.23 -1.25
N PRO A 100 2.08 19.34 0.10
CA PRO A 100 1.30 20.32 0.84
C PRO A 100 1.77 21.77 0.62
N LEU A 101 3.00 21.97 0.12
CA LEU A 101 3.59 23.29 -0.13
C LEU A 101 3.10 23.92 -1.45
N LEU A 102 2.49 23.14 -2.35
CA LEU A 102 2.05 23.62 -3.66
C LEU A 102 0.55 23.98 -3.70
N PRO A 103 0.19 25.15 -4.22
CA PRO A 103 -1.20 25.48 -4.53
C PRO A 103 -1.81 24.54 -5.59
N GLU A 104 -3.10 24.20 -5.42
CA GLU A 104 -3.83 23.25 -6.28
C GLU A 104 -3.86 23.64 -7.78
N ASN A 105 -3.77 24.93 -8.12
CA ASN A 105 -3.61 25.37 -9.50
C ASN A 105 -2.24 24.99 -10.07
N VAL A 106 -1.17 25.13 -9.29
CA VAL A 106 0.21 24.76 -9.69
C VAL A 106 0.30 23.25 -9.87
N LYS A 107 -0.24 22.45 -8.93
CA LYS A 107 -0.32 20.99 -9.07
C LYS A 107 -1.00 20.55 -10.36
N ARG A 108 -2.16 21.15 -10.70
CA ARG A 108 -2.86 20.86 -11.96
C ARG A 108 -2.05 21.24 -13.20
N SER A 109 -1.33 22.37 -13.15
CA SER A 109 -0.45 22.79 -14.25
C SER A 109 0.74 21.84 -14.44
N ILE A 110 1.36 21.37 -13.35
CA ILE A 110 2.44 20.35 -13.38
C ILE A 110 1.90 19.00 -13.88
N ALA A 111 0.70 18.59 -13.44
CA ALA A 111 0.05 17.36 -13.91
C ALA A 111 -0.16 17.33 -15.43
N GLN A 112 -0.41 18.50 -16.04
CA GLN A 112 -0.58 18.67 -17.50
C GLN A 112 0.73 18.69 -18.31
N VAL A 113 1.91 18.73 -17.67
CA VAL A 113 3.19 18.67 -18.40
C VAL A 113 3.38 17.28 -19.03
N SER A 114 3.68 17.26 -20.33
CA SER A 114 3.91 16.02 -21.07
C SER A 114 5.21 15.35 -20.63
N PRO A 115 5.33 14.01 -20.60
CA PRO A 115 6.56 13.32 -20.17
C PRO A 115 7.84 13.67 -20.96
N GLN A 116 7.72 14.29 -22.14
CA GLN A 116 8.82 14.76 -22.98
C GLN A 116 9.25 16.20 -22.67
N GLN A 117 8.53 16.92 -21.81
CA GLN A 117 8.84 18.29 -21.39
C GLN A 117 9.36 18.26 -19.95
N SER A 118 10.44 19.01 -19.68
CA SER A 118 10.94 19.16 -18.31
C SER A 118 10.04 20.09 -17.51
N ILE A 119 9.73 19.72 -16.26
CA ILE A 119 9.00 20.57 -15.31
C ILE A 119 9.91 21.71 -14.87
N LYS A 120 11.19 21.43 -14.63
CA LYS A 120 12.21 22.40 -14.20
C LYS A 120 12.44 23.56 -15.18
N GLN A 121 12.21 23.31 -16.47
CA GLN A 121 12.30 24.36 -17.51
C GLN A 121 11.03 25.22 -17.62
N ARG A 122 9.90 24.73 -17.10
CA ARG A 122 8.58 25.36 -17.26
C ARG A 122 8.14 26.13 -16.01
N PHE A 123 8.63 25.74 -14.83
CA PHE A 123 8.34 26.38 -13.56
C PHE A 123 9.66 26.82 -12.92
N PRO A 124 9.79 28.09 -12.50
CA PRO A 124 10.99 28.55 -11.82
C PRO A 124 11.09 27.90 -10.42
N PRO A 125 12.29 27.78 -9.82
CA PRO A 125 12.50 27.07 -8.55
C PRO A 125 11.59 27.54 -7.40
N GLU A 126 11.28 28.83 -7.35
CA GLU A 126 10.41 29.44 -6.32
C GLU A 126 8.95 28.96 -6.42
N GLN A 127 8.52 28.42 -7.56
CA GLN A 127 7.22 27.78 -7.77
C GLN A 127 7.26 26.25 -7.54
N LEU A 128 8.43 25.70 -7.21
CA LEU A 128 8.66 24.27 -6.93
C LEU A 128 9.29 24.03 -5.53
N PRO A 129 8.77 24.62 -4.42
CA PRO A 129 9.27 24.32 -3.09
C PRO A 129 9.14 22.83 -2.77
N LEU A 130 10.27 22.16 -2.58
CA LEU A 130 10.34 20.74 -2.22
C LEU A 130 10.28 20.50 -0.71
N SER A 131 10.80 21.43 0.08
CA SER A 131 10.82 21.33 1.54
C SER A 131 11.09 22.67 2.23
N GLU A 132 10.70 22.76 3.50
CA GLU A 132 11.10 23.81 4.43
C GLU A 132 12.42 23.47 5.16
N LEU A 133 13.12 22.39 4.81
CA LEU A 133 14.34 21.93 5.49
C LEU A 133 15.43 23.00 5.61
N SER A 134 15.68 23.79 4.56
CA SER A 134 16.63 24.90 4.60
C SER A 134 16.27 25.92 5.70
N MET A 135 14.99 26.08 6.03
CA MET A 135 14.56 26.93 7.15
C MET A 135 14.88 26.31 8.53
N LEU A 136 14.91 24.98 8.67
CA LEU A 136 15.37 24.31 9.90
C LEU A 136 16.90 24.40 10.05
N LEU A 137 17.64 24.18 8.96
CA LEU A 137 19.11 24.28 8.92
C LEU A 137 19.57 25.70 9.33
N ASP A 138 18.94 26.73 8.77
CA ASP A 138 19.20 28.14 9.11
C ASP A 138 18.57 28.58 10.45
N LYS A 139 17.84 27.71 11.14
CA LYS A 139 17.07 28.02 12.38
C LYS A 139 16.00 29.11 12.23
N ARG A 140 15.56 29.40 11.00
CA ARG A 140 14.39 30.27 10.70
C ARG A 140 13.08 29.65 11.21
N ILE A 141 13.05 28.33 11.33
CA ILE A 141 12.10 27.56 12.15
C ILE A 141 12.88 26.58 13.02
N THR A 142 12.28 26.09 14.09
CA THR A 142 12.85 25.07 14.99
C THR A 142 11.79 24.03 15.34
N LEU A 143 12.20 22.88 15.85
CA LEU A 143 11.28 21.83 16.31
C LEU A 143 10.95 22.08 17.79
N ASP A 144 9.66 22.06 18.14
CA ASP A 144 9.23 22.28 19.53
C ASP A 144 9.56 21.05 20.40
N VAL A 145 9.45 19.84 19.83
CA VAL A 145 9.66 18.54 20.49
C VAL A 145 10.66 17.65 19.71
N PRO A 146 11.28 16.63 20.34
CA PRO A 146 12.11 15.64 19.65
C PRO A 146 11.36 14.89 18.54
N VAL A 147 11.95 14.84 17.35
CA VAL A 147 11.41 14.16 16.17
C VAL A 147 12.34 13.01 15.78
N TYR A 148 11.82 11.78 15.84
CA TYR A 148 12.51 10.56 15.43
C TYR A 148 11.98 10.13 14.06
N THR A 149 12.81 10.15 13.02
CA THR A 149 12.34 9.90 11.64
C THR A 149 13.21 8.89 10.88
N VAL A 150 12.57 8.02 10.11
CA VAL A 150 13.20 7.38 8.94
C VAL A 150 13.01 8.28 7.71
N TRP A 151 13.62 7.95 6.57
CA TRP A 151 13.27 8.54 5.27
C TRP A 151 12.26 7.67 4.51
N GLY A 152 11.53 8.29 3.58
CA GLY A 152 10.52 7.67 2.75
C GLY A 152 11.00 7.29 1.36
N ALA A 153 10.07 7.23 0.42
CA ALA A 153 10.33 6.80 -0.96
C ALA A 153 10.79 7.95 -1.87
N CYS A 154 10.39 9.19 -1.59
CA CYS A 154 10.64 10.36 -2.44
C CYS A 154 11.43 11.44 -1.69
N GLU A 155 12.75 11.25 -1.56
CA GLU A 155 13.69 12.15 -0.86
C GLU A 155 15.07 12.15 -1.54
N ASP A 156 15.99 13.04 -1.17
CA ASP A 156 17.34 13.12 -1.75
C ASP A 156 18.40 12.44 -0.86
N VAL A 157 18.98 11.35 -1.37
CA VAL A 157 20.06 10.59 -0.72
C VAL A 157 21.23 11.48 -0.30
N ARG A 158 21.56 12.51 -1.07
CA ARG A 158 22.71 13.38 -0.75
C ARG A 158 22.45 14.24 0.47
N VAL A 159 21.19 14.61 0.73
CA VAL A 159 20.80 15.35 1.95
C VAL A 159 20.91 14.45 3.18
N LEU A 160 20.50 13.18 3.06
CA LEU A 160 20.65 12.19 4.13
C LEU A 160 22.12 11.86 4.42
N GLU A 161 22.95 11.72 3.40
CA GLU A 161 24.40 11.54 3.57
C GLU A 161 25.06 12.72 4.29
N LYS A 162 24.59 13.96 4.08
CA LYS A 162 25.04 15.14 4.86
C LYS A 162 24.63 15.07 6.33
N PHE A 163 23.45 14.53 6.65
CA PHE A 163 23.07 14.30 8.05
C PHE A 163 23.91 13.17 8.67
N ARG A 164 24.18 12.10 7.91
CA ARG A 164 25.01 10.97 8.37
C ARG A 164 26.47 11.36 8.58
N SER A 165 27.04 12.25 7.76
CA SER A 165 28.39 12.81 7.95
C SER A 165 28.47 13.87 9.06
N GLY A 166 27.33 14.39 9.51
CA GLY A 166 27.25 15.51 10.44
C GLY A 166 27.46 16.89 9.82
N GLU A 167 27.57 17.00 8.49
CA GLU A 167 27.55 18.27 7.74
C GLU A 167 26.24 19.03 8.00
N TYR A 168 25.12 18.30 8.01
CA TYR A 168 23.81 18.83 8.38
C TYR A 168 23.40 18.38 9.78
N LYS A 169 22.91 19.36 10.56
CA LYS A 169 22.41 19.14 11.92
C LYS A 169 21.26 20.10 12.21
N VAL A 170 20.14 19.55 12.65
CA VAL A 170 18.98 20.29 13.14
C VAL A 170 18.77 19.89 14.61
N ASP A 171 18.49 20.86 15.48
CA ASP A 171 18.21 20.57 16.88
C ASP A 171 16.93 19.72 17.01
N LYS A 172 16.91 18.79 17.97
CA LYS A 172 15.81 17.82 18.22
C LYS A 172 15.44 16.89 17.04
N LEU A 173 16.09 16.99 15.89
CA LEU A 173 15.90 16.04 14.78
C LEU A 173 16.82 14.84 14.97
N HIS A 174 16.21 13.65 15.02
CA HIS A 174 16.89 12.38 15.20
C HIS A 174 16.53 11.45 14.05
N ILE A 175 17.44 11.32 13.09
CA ILE A 175 17.29 10.27 12.09
C ILE A 175 17.56 8.93 12.77
N ILE A 176 16.66 7.96 12.54
CA ILE A 176 16.78 6.56 12.92
C ILE A 176 16.91 5.73 11.66
N ASP A 177 17.89 4.83 11.64
CA ASP A 177 18.31 4.11 10.44
C ASP A 177 18.93 2.76 10.81
N GLU A 178 19.41 2.02 9.81
CA GLU A 178 20.00 0.70 9.99
C GLU A 178 21.19 0.67 10.98
N ALA A 179 21.95 1.76 11.07
CA ALA A 179 23.12 1.88 11.95
C ALA A 179 22.76 2.45 13.35
N ASN A 180 21.71 3.28 13.43
CA ASN A 180 21.38 4.13 14.57
C ASN A 180 20.00 3.85 15.14
N SER A 181 19.95 3.05 16.21
CA SER A 181 18.76 2.94 17.08
C SER A 181 18.67 4.09 18.08
N ARG A 182 17.46 4.33 18.63
CA ARG A 182 17.23 5.29 19.73
C ARG A 182 16.48 4.62 20.87
N LEU A 183 16.79 5.01 22.10
CA LEU A 183 16.06 4.58 23.30
C LEU A 183 15.35 5.77 23.92
N LEU A 184 14.04 5.64 24.14
CA LEU A 184 13.24 6.55 24.95
C LEU A 184 12.98 5.89 26.31
N ASP A 185 13.03 6.66 27.40
CA ASP A 185 12.71 6.19 28.75
C ASP A 185 11.57 7.05 29.28
N ILE A 186 10.34 6.59 29.07
CA ILE A 186 9.13 7.42 29.12
C ILE A 186 7.96 6.64 29.72
N GLY A 187 7.17 7.26 30.59
CA GLY A 187 5.97 6.63 31.19
C GLY A 187 6.19 5.27 31.87
N GLY A 188 7.42 4.93 32.27
CA GLY A 188 7.78 3.61 32.82
C GLY A 188 8.11 2.53 31.77
N VAL A 189 8.23 2.88 30.49
CA VAL A 189 8.64 2.00 29.39
C VAL A 189 9.97 2.46 28.80
N LYS A 190 10.88 1.51 28.57
CA LYS A 190 12.06 1.70 27.72
C LYS A 190 11.68 1.39 26.27
N LEU A 191 11.46 2.41 25.42
CA LEU A 191 11.03 2.23 24.03
C LEU A 191 12.23 2.33 23.07
N ARG A 192 12.65 1.20 22.52
CA ARG A 192 13.75 1.07 21.54
C ARG A 192 13.22 1.23 20.12
N LEU A 193 13.60 2.31 19.45
CA LEU A 193 13.28 2.56 18.04
C LEU A 193 14.36 1.96 17.13
N LEU A 194 13.94 1.09 16.21
CA LEU A 194 14.74 0.48 15.15
C LEU A 194 14.24 1.00 13.80
N GLY A 195 15.09 1.65 13.00
CA GLY A 195 14.68 2.39 11.80
C GLY A 195 15.05 1.69 10.48
N LEU A 196 14.15 1.70 9.50
CA LEU A 196 14.46 1.33 8.10
C LEU A 196 13.72 2.22 7.10
N GLY A 197 14.47 3.11 6.45
CA GLY A 197 13.92 4.02 5.44
C GLY A 197 13.86 3.45 4.03
N GLY A 198 13.17 4.18 3.16
CA GLY A 198 13.06 3.88 1.73
C GLY A 198 11.85 3.01 1.35
N ALA A 199 11.58 2.94 0.04
CA ALA A 199 10.67 1.94 -0.51
C ALA A 199 11.35 0.57 -0.66
N VAL A 200 10.61 -0.51 -0.42
CA VAL A 200 11.06 -1.86 -0.82
C VAL A 200 10.78 -2.04 -2.31
N VAL A 201 11.84 -2.23 -3.10
CA VAL A 201 11.75 -2.41 -4.55
C VAL A 201 12.61 -3.61 -4.94
N MET A 202 11.97 -4.74 -5.24
CA MET A 202 12.63 -6.05 -5.39
C MET A 202 13.86 -6.04 -6.32
N HIS A 203 13.79 -5.35 -7.46
CA HIS A 203 14.89 -5.27 -8.44
C HIS A 203 15.97 -4.23 -8.10
N LYS A 204 15.85 -3.53 -6.97
CA LYS A 204 16.84 -2.56 -6.45
C LYS A 204 17.47 -2.98 -5.11
N LEU A 205 17.08 -4.15 -4.59
CA LEU A 205 17.54 -4.68 -3.30
C LEU A 205 19.07 -4.83 -3.18
N PHE A 206 19.79 -4.84 -4.30
CA PHE A 206 21.23 -5.00 -4.42
C PHE A 206 21.94 -3.81 -5.08
N ASP A 207 21.24 -2.68 -5.24
CA ASP A 207 21.73 -1.46 -5.89
C ASP A 207 21.73 -0.31 -4.88
N ASN A 208 22.87 0.34 -4.61
CA ASN A 208 22.93 1.52 -3.73
C ASN A 208 22.65 2.85 -4.47
N GLY A 209 22.61 2.84 -5.81
CA GLY A 209 22.37 4.02 -6.63
C GLY A 209 23.47 5.08 -6.52
N GLU A 210 23.08 6.29 -6.11
CA GLU A 210 23.97 7.43 -5.81
C GLU A 210 24.39 7.49 -4.33
N GLY A 211 23.98 6.51 -3.50
CA GLY A 211 24.38 6.39 -2.10
C GLY A 211 25.88 6.13 -1.94
N LYS A 212 26.49 6.69 -0.88
CA LYS A 212 27.92 6.51 -0.56
C LYS A 212 28.14 5.52 0.58
N THR A 213 27.17 5.41 1.48
CA THR A 213 27.14 4.47 2.60
C THR A 213 26.13 3.35 2.31
N THR A 214 25.47 2.81 3.32
CA THR A 214 24.40 1.82 3.20
C THR A 214 23.05 2.43 2.77
N ILE A 215 22.84 3.74 2.93
CA ILE A 215 21.63 4.42 2.43
C ILE A 215 21.60 4.35 0.90
N ALA A 216 20.55 3.73 0.35
CA ALA A 216 20.38 3.64 -1.10
C ALA A 216 19.33 4.64 -1.64
N GLY A 217 19.70 5.29 -2.74
CA GLY A 217 18.83 6.27 -3.39
C GLY A 217 19.47 6.92 -4.60
N GLY A 218 18.70 7.69 -5.35
CA GLY A 218 19.14 8.39 -6.55
C GLY A 218 17.99 9.07 -7.27
N GLN A 219 18.28 10.18 -7.95
CA GLN A 219 17.30 10.95 -8.73
C GLN A 219 16.03 11.36 -7.95
N GLY A 220 16.17 11.61 -6.65
CA GLY A 220 15.08 11.94 -5.71
C GLY A 220 14.18 10.76 -5.31
N THR A 221 14.59 9.52 -5.61
CA THR A 221 13.94 8.29 -5.13
C THR A 221 14.86 7.55 -4.17
N MET A 222 14.30 7.00 -3.10
CA MET A 222 15.01 6.26 -2.05
C MET A 222 14.44 4.86 -1.92
N TRP A 223 15.29 3.88 -1.65
CA TRP A 223 14.86 2.50 -1.49
C TRP A 223 15.70 1.76 -0.44
N THR A 224 15.20 0.62 0.00
CA THR A 224 15.87 -0.24 0.98
C THR A 224 16.72 -1.29 0.25
N THR A 225 17.93 -1.57 0.74
CA THR A 225 18.79 -2.67 0.25
C THR A 225 19.01 -3.78 1.29
N LEU A 226 19.54 -4.92 0.85
CA LEU A 226 19.88 -6.05 1.71
C LEU A 226 21.03 -5.71 2.67
N LEU A 227 21.95 -4.83 2.28
CA LEU A 227 22.99 -4.33 3.17
C LEU A 227 22.39 -3.56 4.35
N GLN A 228 21.37 -2.72 4.13
CA GLN A 228 20.66 -2.03 5.21
C GLN A 228 19.87 -3.00 6.10
N MET A 229 19.22 -4.01 5.51
CA MET A 229 18.54 -5.05 6.31
C MET A 229 19.53 -5.79 7.20
N GLY A 230 20.71 -6.13 6.67
CA GLY A 230 21.81 -6.76 7.41
C GLY A 230 22.37 -5.90 8.54
N GLU A 231 22.59 -4.60 8.27
CA GLU A 231 23.10 -3.65 9.27
C GLU A 231 22.07 -3.39 10.38
N LEU A 232 20.79 -3.32 10.02
CA LEU A 232 19.71 -3.22 10.99
C LEU A 232 19.62 -4.46 11.88
N ILE A 233 19.84 -5.66 11.35
CA ILE A 233 19.88 -6.92 12.13
C ILE A 233 21.07 -6.90 13.11
N ASP A 234 22.27 -6.49 12.66
CA ASP A 234 23.43 -6.34 13.55
C ASP A 234 23.15 -5.34 14.67
N THR A 235 22.73 -4.11 14.32
CA THR A 235 22.34 -3.08 15.27
C THR A 235 21.29 -3.58 16.25
N ALA A 236 20.26 -4.27 15.77
CA ALA A 236 19.18 -4.81 16.58
C ALA A 236 19.64 -5.90 17.56
N ASN A 237 20.61 -6.74 17.18
CA ASN A 237 21.22 -7.74 18.07
C ASN A 237 22.15 -7.08 19.10
N ARG A 238 23.00 -6.15 18.65
CA ARG A 238 23.96 -5.40 19.48
C ARG A 238 23.31 -4.56 20.57
N VAL A 239 22.08 -4.07 20.35
CA VAL A 239 21.30 -3.30 21.34
C VAL A 239 20.19 -4.11 22.03
N TYR A 240 20.25 -5.45 21.98
CA TYR A 240 19.20 -6.29 22.57
C TYR A 240 19.25 -6.32 24.12
N ASP A 241 18.29 -5.64 24.74
CA ASP A 241 17.93 -5.76 26.16
C ASP A 241 16.48 -6.28 26.25
N PRO A 242 16.20 -7.44 26.87
CA PRO A 242 14.85 -8.01 26.98
C PRO A 242 13.91 -7.23 27.91
N SER A 243 14.40 -6.19 28.61
CA SER A 243 13.57 -5.23 29.35
C SER A 243 13.13 -4.02 28.53
N GLU A 244 13.54 -3.92 27.26
CA GLU A 244 13.13 -2.87 26.32
C GLU A 244 12.00 -3.34 25.41
N THR A 245 11.00 -2.48 25.20
CA THR A 245 9.98 -2.64 24.17
C THR A 245 10.53 -2.15 22.83
N ARG A 246 10.56 -3.01 21.82
CA ARG A 246 11.22 -2.78 20.53
C ARG A 246 10.20 -2.43 19.46
N VAL A 247 10.32 -1.23 18.90
CA VAL A 247 9.45 -0.68 17.85
C VAL A 247 10.21 -0.67 16.54
N PHE A 248 9.68 -1.38 15.54
CA PHE A 248 10.19 -1.30 14.17
C PHE A 248 9.51 -0.14 13.42
N VAL A 249 10.25 0.94 13.20
CA VAL A 249 9.80 2.11 12.44
C VAL A 249 10.31 1.96 11.00
N THR A 250 9.41 1.87 10.04
CA THR A 250 9.80 1.68 8.63
C THR A 250 8.89 2.46 7.69
N HIS A 251 9.39 2.93 6.56
CA HIS A 251 8.51 3.60 5.59
C HIS A 251 7.58 2.60 4.90
N ALA A 252 8.13 1.58 4.25
CA ALA A 252 7.34 0.54 3.61
C ALA A 252 6.65 -0.38 4.64
N SER A 253 5.38 -0.70 4.43
CA SER A 253 4.59 -1.43 5.42
C SER A 253 4.81 -2.96 5.41
N PRO A 254 5.06 -3.60 6.57
CA PRO A 254 5.03 -5.06 6.73
C PRO A 254 3.69 -5.72 6.32
N ALA A 255 2.61 -4.96 6.21
CA ALA A 255 1.31 -5.45 5.71
C ALA A 255 1.42 -5.96 4.27
N ARG A 256 2.24 -5.28 3.46
CA ARG A 256 2.42 -5.52 2.02
C ARG A 256 3.68 -6.35 1.75
N GLU A 257 4.77 -6.01 2.43
CA GLU A 257 6.09 -6.58 2.17
C GLU A 257 6.37 -7.78 3.08
N GLY A 258 6.26 -8.99 2.54
CA GLY A 258 6.50 -10.23 3.30
C GLY A 258 7.91 -10.33 3.89
N MET A 259 8.92 -9.79 3.19
CA MET A 259 10.28 -9.63 3.69
C MET A 259 10.34 -8.74 4.94
N LEU A 260 9.67 -7.58 4.96
CA LEU A 260 9.66 -6.70 6.14
C LEU A 260 8.88 -7.32 7.31
N ASN A 261 7.88 -8.14 7.01
CA ASN A 261 7.17 -8.92 8.02
C ASN A 261 8.12 -9.91 8.72
N GLN A 262 8.85 -10.72 7.95
CA GLN A 262 9.87 -11.63 8.50
C GLN A 262 11.02 -10.88 9.18
N LEU A 263 11.41 -9.72 8.65
CA LEU A 263 12.41 -8.86 9.29
C LEU A 263 11.91 -8.38 10.66
N SER A 264 10.66 -7.95 10.79
CA SER A 264 10.06 -7.52 12.07
C SER A 264 10.19 -8.61 13.15
N VAL A 265 9.92 -9.86 12.79
CA VAL A 265 10.11 -11.04 13.66
C VAL A 265 11.59 -11.25 14.01
N THR A 266 12.48 -11.16 13.02
CA THR A 266 13.93 -11.32 13.21
C THR A 266 14.51 -10.25 14.14
N LEU A 267 14.04 -9.01 14.02
CA LEU A 267 14.39 -7.88 14.87
C LEU A 267 13.80 -8.00 16.29
N LYS A 268 12.96 -9.01 16.57
CA LYS A 268 12.20 -9.16 17.82
C LYS A 268 11.45 -7.87 18.16
N ALA A 269 10.73 -7.31 17.18
CA ALA A 269 9.89 -6.14 17.40
C ALA A 269 8.58 -6.56 18.08
N ASP A 270 8.19 -5.84 19.13
CA ASP A 270 6.89 -6.04 19.79
C ASP A 270 5.75 -5.49 18.92
N PHE A 271 6.01 -4.38 18.22
CA PHE A 271 5.12 -3.83 17.20
C PHE A 271 5.88 -3.01 16.15
N SER A 272 5.24 -2.79 14.99
CA SER A 272 5.75 -1.92 13.94
C SER A 272 4.90 -0.65 13.77
N ILE A 273 5.53 0.42 13.28
CA ILE A 273 4.87 1.65 12.84
C ILE A 273 5.38 1.95 11.41
N SER A 274 4.46 2.10 10.45
CA SER A 274 4.82 2.29 9.04
C SER A 274 3.92 3.25 8.28
N ALA A 275 4.38 3.76 7.13
CA ALA A 275 3.56 4.63 6.29
C ALA A 275 2.52 3.82 5.48
N GLY A 276 1.29 4.32 5.42
CA GLY A 276 0.29 3.86 4.47
C GLY A 276 0.30 4.72 3.20
N LEU A 277 0.61 4.14 2.04
CA LEU A 277 0.71 4.84 0.75
C LEU A 277 -0.55 5.69 0.45
N HIS A 278 -0.45 7.01 0.73
CA HIS A 278 -1.53 7.99 0.67
C HIS A 278 -2.81 7.59 1.44
N PHE A 279 -2.65 6.89 2.57
CA PHE A 279 -3.77 6.46 3.40
C PHE A 279 -4.47 7.67 4.04
N ARG A 280 -5.80 7.72 3.93
CA ARG A 280 -6.65 8.70 4.62
C ARG A 280 -7.05 8.26 6.03
N TYR A 281 -6.84 6.98 6.33
CA TYR A 281 -7.14 6.33 7.60
C TYR A 281 -5.96 5.43 7.94
N GLY A 282 -5.46 5.52 9.17
CA GLY A 282 -4.54 4.52 9.67
C GLY A 282 -5.23 3.17 9.86
N SER A 283 -4.45 2.11 10.01
CA SER A 283 -4.94 0.78 10.36
C SER A 283 -4.04 0.16 11.42
N SER A 284 -4.64 -0.37 12.49
CA SER A 284 -3.97 -1.24 13.45
C SER A 284 -4.42 -2.68 13.19
N TYR A 285 -3.46 -3.61 13.07
CA TYR A 285 -3.74 -5.01 12.81
C TYR A 285 -2.61 -5.92 13.32
N ASN A 286 -2.92 -7.20 13.51
CA ASN A 286 -1.94 -8.29 13.55
C ASN A 286 -2.24 -9.29 12.41
N GLU A 287 -1.29 -10.16 12.04
CA GLU A 287 -1.51 -11.07 10.91
C GLU A 287 -2.66 -12.07 11.18
N PHE A 288 -2.91 -12.48 12.43
CA PHE A 288 -4.06 -13.30 12.81
C PHE A 288 -5.42 -12.65 12.51
N SER A 289 -5.56 -11.33 12.68
CA SER A 289 -6.81 -10.61 12.45
C SER A 289 -7.16 -10.40 10.96
N VAL A 290 -6.17 -10.48 10.06
CA VAL A 290 -6.34 -10.17 8.63
C VAL A 290 -6.14 -11.36 7.69
N ASN A 291 -5.53 -12.46 8.16
CA ASN A 291 -5.40 -13.70 7.39
C ASN A 291 -6.45 -14.73 7.85
N PRO A 292 -7.14 -15.43 6.93
CA PRO A 292 -8.13 -16.44 7.28
C PRO A 292 -7.53 -17.69 7.96
N SER A 293 -6.21 -17.91 7.84
CA SER A 293 -5.49 -18.97 8.52
C SER A 293 -3.99 -18.67 8.62
N LEU A 294 -3.29 -19.39 9.50
CA LEU A 294 -1.83 -19.39 9.57
C LEU A 294 -1.17 -19.84 8.26
N ASP A 295 -1.83 -20.73 7.50
CA ASP A 295 -1.30 -21.22 6.23
C ASP A 295 -1.44 -20.21 5.09
N HIS A 296 -2.47 -19.36 5.11
CA HIS A 296 -2.56 -18.19 4.23
C HIS A 296 -1.39 -17.22 4.48
N TYR A 297 -1.05 -16.98 5.75
CA TYR A 297 0.12 -16.19 6.12
C TYR A 297 1.44 -16.83 5.69
N ARG A 298 1.60 -18.17 5.82
CA ARG A 298 2.73 -18.92 5.23
C ARG A 298 2.84 -18.69 3.72
N GLY A 299 1.72 -18.74 2.99
CA GLY A 299 1.67 -18.48 1.55
C GLY A 299 2.12 -17.06 1.17
N LYS A 300 1.71 -16.04 1.93
CA LYS A 300 2.16 -14.64 1.77
C LYS A 300 3.69 -14.52 1.90
N LEU A 301 4.28 -15.15 2.91
CA LEU A 301 5.74 -15.18 3.09
C LEU A 301 6.44 -15.98 1.98
N ALA A 302 5.92 -17.14 1.60
CA ALA A 302 6.51 -17.99 0.55
C ALA A 302 6.52 -17.30 -0.83
N ALA A 303 5.46 -16.56 -1.18
CA ALA A 303 5.41 -15.76 -2.40
C ALA A 303 6.47 -14.64 -2.39
N SER A 304 6.71 -14.02 -1.23
CA SER A 304 7.77 -13.02 -1.06
C SER A 304 9.16 -13.63 -1.20
N LYS A 305 9.40 -14.83 -0.63
CA LYS A 305 10.65 -15.59 -0.76
C LYS A 305 10.94 -15.98 -2.22
N ALA A 306 9.94 -16.47 -2.94
CA ALA A 306 10.08 -16.81 -4.36
C ALA A 306 10.43 -15.57 -5.20
N SER A 307 9.73 -14.45 -4.97
CA SER A 307 9.98 -13.18 -5.67
C SER A 307 11.38 -12.61 -5.41
N PHE A 308 11.94 -12.84 -4.21
CA PHE A 308 13.32 -12.51 -3.89
C PHE A 308 14.30 -13.42 -4.64
N ASN A 309 14.10 -14.75 -4.58
CA ASN A 309 14.99 -15.72 -5.22
C ASN A 309 15.09 -15.51 -6.74
N ASP A 310 13.98 -15.19 -7.42
CA ASP A 310 13.98 -14.88 -8.86
C ASP A 310 14.95 -13.74 -9.23
N VAL A 311 15.10 -12.74 -8.36
CA VAL A 311 16.06 -11.64 -8.54
C VAL A 311 17.45 -12.06 -8.07
N TRP A 312 17.57 -12.67 -6.89
CA TRP A 312 18.84 -13.06 -6.30
C TRP A 312 19.64 -13.99 -7.20
N GLU A 313 19.05 -15.08 -7.70
CA GLU A 313 19.74 -16.03 -8.60
C GLU A 313 20.15 -15.39 -9.95
N THR A 314 19.54 -14.26 -10.32
CA THR A 314 19.94 -13.48 -11.52
C THR A 314 21.19 -12.62 -11.25
N VAL A 315 21.31 -12.02 -10.06
CA VAL A 315 22.37 -11.02 -9.75
C VAL A 315 23.49 -11.54 -8.85
N LYS A 316 23.31 -12.71 -8.23
CA LYS A 316 24.19 -13.28 -7.19
C LYS A 316 25.68 -13.18 -7.52
N ILE A 317 26.08 -13.63 -8.70
CA ILE A 317 27.49 -13.66 -9.12
C ILE A 317 28.08 -12.24 -9.18
N GLU A 318 27.31 -11.27 -9.68
CA GLU A 318 27.73 -9.88 -9.77
C GLU A 318 27.83 -9.22 -8.38
N VAL A 319 26.87 -9.51 -7.49
CA VAL A 319 26.85 -9.00 -6.12
C VAL A 319 28.00 -9.59 -5.27
N GLU A 320 28.17 -10.93 -5.30
CA GLU A 320 29.26 -11.61 -4.59
C GLU A 320 30.64 -11.14 -5.07
N ALA A 321 30.80 -10.89 -6.36
CA ALA A 321 32.01 -10.29 -6.91
C ALA A 321 32.22 -8.82 -6.45
N ALA A 322 31.16 -8.01 -6.46
CA ALA A 322 31.23 -6.59 -6.09
C ALA A 322 31.63 -6.37 -4.62
N ILE A 323 31.19 -7.24 -3.70
CA ILE A 323 31.54 -7.17 -2.27
C ILE A 323 32.72 -8.07 -1.88
N SER A 324 33.37 -8.72 -2.86
CA SER A 324 34.40 -9.75 -2.60
C SER A 324 35.60 -9.28 -1.77
N SER A 325 35.89 -7.97 -1.76
CA SER A 325 36.95 -7.33 -0.96
C SER A 325 36.44 -6.64 0.32
N ASN A 326 35.13 -6.71 0.62
CA ASN A 326 34.52 -6.05 1.78
C ASN A 326 33.82 -7.07 2.68
N ASP A 327 34.56 -7.63 3.62
CA ASP A 327 34.05 -8.66 4.54
C ASP A 327 32.90 -8.16 5.42
N GLY A 328 32.87 -6.86 5.75
CA GLY A 328 31.73 -6.25 6.42
C GLY A 328 30.45 -6.38 5.58
N GLN A 329 30.48 -5.97 4.31
CA GLN A 329 29.33 -6.09 3.41
C GLN A 329 28.93 -7.55 3.16
N LYS A 330 29.86 -8.51 3.14
CA LYS A 330 29.53 -9.95 3.11
C LYS A 330 28.72 -10.35 4.34
N THR A 331 29.19 -10.02 5.55
CA THR A 331 28.46 -10.33 6.80
C THR A 331 27.07 -9.68 6.83
N LEU A 332 26.93 -8.43 6.35
CA LEU A 332 25.63 -7.78 6.23
C LEU A 332 24.70 -8.51 5.24
N LEU A 333 25.21 -8.88 4.06
CA LEU A 333 24.45 -9.63 3.07
C LEU A 333 24.03 -11.00 3.60
N GLU A 334 24.94 -11.74 4.26
CA GLU A 334 24.67 -13.03 4.89
C GLU A 334 23.58 -12.91 5.95
N ASN A 335 23.68 -11.94 6.88
CA ASN A 335 22.65 -11.65 7.89
C ASN A 335 21.26 -11.46 7.27
N ALA A 336 21.19 -10.77 6.13
CA ALA A 336 19.94 -10.45 5.45
C ALA A 336 19.40 -11.63 4.62
N LEU A 337 20.28 -12.41 3.95
CA LEU A 337 19.91 -13.66 3.27
C LEU A 337 19.36 -14.69 4.27
N ASP A 338 19.90 -14.73 5.47
CA ASP A 338 19.46 -15.62 6.55
C ASP A 338 17.99 -15.37 6.97
N VAL A 339 17.50 -14.14 6.86
CA VAL A 339 16.07 -13.81 7.04
C VAL A 339 15.23 -14.51 5.98
N VAL A 340 15.65 -14.41 4.71
CA VAL A 340 14.94 -15.01 3.58
C VAL A 340 15.00 -16.53 3.62
N HIS A 341 16.14 -17.12 4.00
CA HIS A 341 16.29 -18.56 4.14
C HIS A 341 15.30 -19.16 5.16
N LYS A 342 15.07 -18.47 6.28
CA LYS A 342 14.14 -18.89 7.36
C LYS A 342 12.66 -18.83 6.95
N MET A 343 12.30 -17.98 5.99
CA MET A 343 10.91 -17.88 5.48
C MET A 343 10.40 -19.23 4.94
N PRO A 344 9.09 -19.52 5.02
CA PRO A 344 8.49 -20.68 4.36
C PRO A 344 8.75 -20.67 2.86
N SER A 345 8.95 -21.86 2.27
CA SER A 345 9.10 -22.03 0.82
C SER A 345 7.81 -22.46 0.11
N ILE A 346 6.82 -22.94 0.88
CA ILE A 346 5.52 -23.43 0.40
C ILE A 346 4.42 -23.07 1.41
N ALA A 347 3.20 -22.84 0.92
CA ALA A 347 2.00 -22.94 1.75
C ALA A 347 1.68 -24.43 1.92
N ASN A 348 1.57 -24.92 3.15
CA ASN A 348 1.32 -26.32 3.46
C ASN A 348 -0.18 -26.60 3.52
N GLY A 349 -0.88 -26.27 2.43
CA GLY A 349 -2.30 -26.48 2.12
C GLY A 349 -3.18 -26.90 3.31
N GLY A 350 -3.27 -26.04 4.32
CA GLY A 350 -3.88 -26.39 5.60
C GLY A 350 -5.39 -26.46 5.46
N ASN A 351 -5.99 -27.65 5.67
CA ASN A 351 -7.44 -27.79 5.71
C ASN A 351 -8.02 -26.82 6.76
N PRO A 352 -8.91 -25.88 6.41
CA PRO A 352 -9.39 -24.82 7.31
C PRO A 352 -10.12 -25.32 8.57
N PHE A 353 -10.43 -26.62 8.64
CA PHE A 353 -11.05 -27.28 9.80
C PHE A 353 -10.07 -28.13 10.65
N GLY A 354 -8.76 -27.99 10.47
CA GLY A 354 -7.76 -28.63 11.34
C GLY A 354 -7.50 -30.09 11.01
N GLY A 355 -6.99 -30.38 9.80
CA GLY A 355 -6.37 -31.67 9.48
C GLY A 355 -4.85 -31.64 9.77
N PRO A 356 -4.19 -32.81 9.93
CA PRO A 356 -2.73 -32.86 10.11
C PRO A 356 -2.01 -32.26 8.89
N VAL A 357 -1.32 -31.15 9.09
CA VAL A 357 -0.38 -30.63 8.09
C VAL A 357 0.83 -31.55 7.98
N ALA A 358 1.30 -31.81 6.76
CA ALA A 358 2.51 -32.60 6.56
C ALA A 358 3.72 -31.85 7.14
N ALA A 359 4.17 -32.28 8.32
CA ALA A 359 5.31 -31.74 9.03
C ALA A 359 6.64 -32.17 8.39
N GLY A 360 6.86 -31.75 7.14
CA GLY A 360 8.15 -31.84 6.47
C GLY A 360 8.98 -30.58 6.68
N ASN A 361 10.30 -30.73 6.86
CA ASN A 361 11.25 -29.61 7.02
C ASN A 361 11.22 -28.58 5.87
N ALA A 362 10.57 -28.89 4.74
CA ALA A 362 10.34 -27.98 3.62
C ALA A 362 9.37 -26.82 3.92
N ALA A 363 8.60 -26.89 5.02
CA ALA A 363 7.63 -25.86 5.40
C ALA A 363 8.25 -24.51 5.76
N GLY A 364 9.54 -24.47 6.14
CA GLY A 364 10.20 -23.32 6.75
C GLY A 364 9.62 -22.94 8.12
N GLN A 365 10.13 -21.86 8.72
CA GLN A 365 9.70 -21.41 10.04
C GLN A 365 8.73 -20.23 9.92
N VAL A 366 7.65 -20.28 10.70
CA VAL A 366 6.74 -19.15 10.94
C VAL A 366 6.49 -19.06 12.42
N ASP A 367 6.73 -17.87 12.98
CA ASP A 367 6.51 -17.60 14.39
C ASP A 367 5.00 -17.43 14.66
N GLU A 368 4.41 -18.42 15.31
CA GLU A 368 2.98 -18.40 15.68
C GLU A 368 2.64 -17.39 16.78
N SER A 369 3.62 -16.98 17.59
CA SER A 369 3.44 -15.91 18.58
C SER A 369 3.39 -14.57 17.86
N ALA A 370 4.34 -14.27 16.98
CA ALA A 370 4.33 -13.04 16.19
C ALA A 370 3.07 -12.93 15.32
N PHE A 371 2.63 -14.03 14.70
CA PHE A 371 1.37 -14.09 13.94
C PHE A 371 0.15 -13.61 14.75
N LYS A 372 0.08 -13.97 16.05
CA LYS A 372 -1.04 -13.63 16.95
C LYS A 372 -0.84 -12.31 17.71
N ASN A 373 0.39 -11.93 18.01
CA ASN A 373 0.71 -10.91 19.02
C ASN A 373 1.46 -9.69 18.48
N MET A 374 2.16 -9.79 17.34
CA MET A 374 2.90 -8.66 16.77
C MET A 374 1.92 -7.70 16.09
N TRP A 375 1.71 -6.55 16.72
CA TRP A 375 0.84 -5.50 16.19
C TRP A 375 1.58 -4.62 15.18
N ASN A 376 0.85 -4.10 14.21
CA ASN A 376 1.37 -3.28 13.13
C ASN A 376 0.44 -2.08 12.95
N PHE A 377 1.02 -0.88 13.00
CA PHE A 377 0.30 0.38 12.81
C PHE A 377 0.71 1.00 11.48
N ASN A 378 -0.18 0.97 10.50
CA ASN A 378 0.01 1.76 9.28
C ASN A 378 -0.62 3.13 9.50
N LEU A 379 0.17 4.18 9.31
CA LEU A 379 -0.23 5.56 9.52
C LEU A 379 -0.96 6.12 8.28
N ALA A 380 -1.83 7.09 8.53
CA ALA A 380 -2.33 7.98 7.48
C ALA A 380 -1.25 9.01 7.09
N ASP A 381 -1.38 9.59 5.91
CA ASP A 381 -0.68 10.82 5.53
C ASP A 381 -1.08 11.94 6.51
N ALA A 382 -0.10 12.72 6.99
CA ALA A 382 -0.27 13.71 8.05
C ALA A 382 -1.33 14.79 7.75
N ALA A 383 -1.66 15.03 6.47
CA ALA A 383 -2.75 15.92 6.09
C ALA A 383 -4.15 15.37 6.42
N PHE A 384 -4.28 14.05 6.61
CA PHE A 384 -5.56 13.37 6.86
C PHE A 384 -5.68 12.77 8.26
N GLY A 385 -4.59 12.43 8.94
CA GLY A 385 -4.68 11.77 10.25
C GLY A 385 -3.36 11.55 10.96
N TYR A 386 -3.46 11.03 12.17
CA TYR A 386 -2.32 10.68 13.02
C TYR A 386 -2.69 9.59 14.03
N LEU A 387 -1.66 8.97 14.61
CA LEU A 387 -1.75 8.08 15.77
C LEU A 387 -1.06 8.76 16.95
N VAL A 388 -1.58 8.61 18.17
CA VAL A 388 -0.87 8.95 19.41
C VAL A 388 -0.66 7.68 20.20
N LEU A 389 0.57 7.46 20.66
CA LEU A 389 0.90 6.49 21.69
C LEU A 389 0.94 7.21 23.04
N GLU A 390 0.10 6.80 23.98
CA GLU A 390 0.07 7.34 25.33
C GLU A 390 0.73 6.34 26.28
N VAL A 391 1.88 6.72 26.84
CA VAL A 391 2.75 5.84 27.64
C VAL A 391 2.64 6.25 29.10
N GLU A 392 2.06 5.37 29.92
CA GLU A 392 1.86 5.60 31.36
C GLU A 392 1.88 4.29 32.15
N GLY A 393 2.57 4.28 33.29
CA GLY A 393 2.58 3.14 34.22
C GLY A 393 3.03 1.82 33.59
N GLY A 394 3.96 1.86 32.63
CA GLY A 394 4.42 0.68 31.89
C GLY A 394 3.47 0.18 30.78
N ARG A 395 2.39 0.92 30.47
CA ARG A 395 1.44 0.60 29.40
C ARG A 395 1.58 1.57 28.23
N ILE A 396 1.25 1.09 27.03
CA ILE A 396 1.13 1.91 25.81
C ILE A 396 -0.33 1.81 25.34
N ALA A 397 -1.08 2.90 25.50
CA ALA A 397 -2.42 3.06 24.91
C ALA A 397 -2.32 3.73 23.53
N THR A 398 -3.35 3.59 22.70
CA THR A 398 -3.37 4.17 21.35
C THR A 398 -4.63 4.98 21.07
N GLU A 399 -4.46 6.18 20.51
CA GLU A 399 -5.53 7.07 20.03
C GLU A 399 -5.28 7.35 18.55
N MET A 400 -6.22 6.97 17.66
CA MET A 400 -6.07 7.19 16.23
C MET A 400 -7.12 8.19 15.71
N ARG A 401 -6.67 9.19 14.95
CA ARG A 401 -7.53 10.23 14.37
C ARG A 401 -7.40 10.26 12.85
N ALA A 402 -8.52 10.43 12.17
CA ALA A 402 -8.60 10.67 10.73
C ALA A 402 -9.65 11.76 10.43
N GLN A 403 -9.50 12.44 9.28
CA GLN A 403 -10.39 13.52 8.84
C GLN A 403 -11.84 13.05 8.59
N GLY A 404 -12.03 11.78 8.28
CA GLY A 404 -13.34 11.20 7.98
C GLY A 404 -13.79 11.37 6.53
N PHE A 405 -14.95 10.79 6.19
CA PHE A 405 -15.52 10.84 4.85
C PHE A 405 -16.38 12.10 4.68
N ASN A 406 -16.12 12.87 3.62
CA ASN A 406 -16.95 14.03 3.28
C ASN A 406 -18.16 13.60 2.43
N PHE A 407 -19.34 13.52 3.05
CA PHE A 407 -20.62 13.24 2.37
C PHE A 407 -21.42 14.49 1.95
N ALA A 408 -20.90 15.71 2.14
CA ALA A 408 -21.65 16.95 1.88
C ALA A 408 -22.12 17.08 0.42
N HIS A 409 -21.36 16.52 -0.52
CA HIS A 409 -21.69 16.44 -1.96
C HIS A 409 -23.08 15.82 -2.23
N ARG A 410 -23.53 14.88 -1.38
CA ARG A 410 -24.84 14.21 -1.52
C ARG A 410 -26.03 15.11 -1.27
N THR A 411 -25.84 16.26 -0.61
CA THR A 411 -26.95 17.15 -0.23
C THR A 411 -27.48 18.00 -1.39
N GLY A 412 -26.85 17.95 -2.57
CA GLY A 412 -27.26 18.68 -3.78
C GLY A 412 -27.14 20.21 -3.71
N LYS A 413 -26.90 20.77 -2.51
CA LYS A 413 -26.52 22.17 -2.33
C LYS A 413 -25.12 22.34 -2.90
N PRO A 414 -24.90 23.29 -3.84
CA PRO A 414 -23.54 23.60 -4.26
C PRO A 414 -22.76 24.05 -3.01
N GLN A 415 -21.67 23.36 -2.69
CA GLN A 415 -20.74 23.87 -1.70
C GLN A 415 -20.29 25.26 -2.19
N THR A 416 -20.63 26.30 -1.44
CA THR A 416 -19.95 27.58 -1.54
C THR A 416 -18.47 27.27 -1.35
N GLY A 417 -17.67 27.52 -2.39
CA GLY A 417 -16.27 27.11 -2.48
C GLY A 417 -15.39 27.84 -1.48
N GLY A 418 -15.50 27.50 -0.20
CA GLY A 418 -14.49 27.79 0.79
C GLY A 418 -13.27 26.94 0.47
N ALA A 419 -12.18 27.61 0.11
CA ALA A 419 -10.85 27.03 0.32
C ALA A 419 -10.72 26.59 1.79
N PRO A 420 -9.83 25.63 2.12
CA PRO A 420 -9.45 25.41 3.52
C PRO A 420 -8.88 26.72 4.06
N GLN A 421 -9.71 27.46 4.80
CA GLN A 421 -9.28 28.64 5.54
C GLN A 421 -8.38 28.16 6.68
N PRO A 422 -7.22 28.80 6.92
CA PRO A 422 -6.45 28.51 8.12
C PRO A 422 -7.32 28.80 9.34
N VAL A 423 -7.17 27.99 10.39
CA VAL A 423 -7.90 28.21 11.65
C VAL A 423 -7.43 29.51 12.29
N SER A 424 -8.18 30.60 12.07
CA SER A 424 -7.96 31.85 12.76
C SER A 424 -8.33 31.68 14.24
N SER A 425 -7.34 31.93 15.09
CA SER A 425 -7.48 31.85 16.54
C SER A 425 -8.47 32.90 17.05
N SER A 426 -9.64 32.43 17.45
CA SER A 426 -10.54 33.16 18.34
C SER A 426 -10.66 32.35 19.64
N LEU A 427 -10.12 32.93 20.71
CA LEU A 427 -10.24 32.40 22.07
C LEU A 427 -11.72 32.42 22.48
N PRO A 428 -12.25 31.35 23.11
CA PRO A 428 -13.56 31.41 23.75
C PRO A 428 -13.47 32.34 24.97
N ALA A 429 -14.10 33.51 24.90
CA ALA A 429 -14.29 34.36 26.07
C ALA A 429 -15.20 33.64 27.08
N THR A 430 -14.84 33.69 28.36
CA THR A 430 -15.54 33.02 29.45
C THR A 430 -16.95 33.58 29.66
N THR A 431 -17.93 32.69 29.81
CA THR A 431 -19.32 33.05 30.10
C THR A 431 -19.50 33.46 31.57
N ALA A 432 -19.79 34.74 31.80
CA ALA A 432 -20.35 35.24 33.05
C ALA A 432 -21.81 35.68 32.85
N SER A 433 -22.67 35.31 33.79
CA SER A 433 -24.12 35.56 33.78
C SER A 433 -24.49 36.98 34.25
N PRO A 434 -25.75 37.44 34.05
CA PRO A 434 -26.02 38.85 33.74
C PRO A 434 -26.24 39.78 34.95
N ALA A 435 -26.10 41.09 34.69
CA ALA A 435 -26.33 42.16 35.64
C ALA A 435 -27.80 42.62 35.74
N PRO A 436 -28.22 43.24 36.86
CA PRO A 436 -29.48 43.97 36.96
C PRO A 436 -29.31 45.50 36.77
N THR A 437 -30.15 46.05 35.88
CA THR A 437 -30.76 47.39 35.81
C THR A 437 -30.35 48.52 36.79
N GLY A 438 -30.09 49.74 36.26
CA GLY A 438 -30.11 51.00 37.05
C GLY A 438 -29.82 52.28 36.22
N ALA A 439 -30.82 53.14 36.03
CA ALA A 439 -30.83 54.31 35.13
C ALA A 439 -29.94 55.53 35.49
N ALA A 440 -29.51 56.33 34.49
CA ALA A 440 -29.82 57.80 34.38
C ALA A 440 -29.08 58.60 33.25
N ARG A 441 -29.87 59.32 32.42
CA ARG A 441 -29.69 60.72 31.89
C ARG A 441 -28.45 61.18 31.06
N THR A 442 -28.62 61.24 29.71
CA THR A 442 -28.58 62.43 28.78
C THR A 442 -27.53 63.57 28.87
N PRO A 443 -27.27 64.36 27.78
CA PRO A 443 -27.11 64.08 26.32
C PRO A 443 -25.93 64.91 25.69
N VAL A 444 -25.99 65.30 24.38
CA VAL A 444 -25.11 66.26 23.61
C VAL A 444 -23.85 65.64 22.95
N VAL A 445 -23.46 65.83 21.66
CA VAL A 445 -24.05 66.47 20.43
C VAL A 445 -23.41 65.86 19.16
N ALA A 446 -24.04 65.99 17.98
CA ALA A 446 -23.50 65.59 16.67
C ALA A 446 -22.84 66.76 15.90
N PRO A 447 -22.09 66.52 14.80
CA PRO A 447 -22.74 66.79 13.51
C PRO A 447 -22.40 65.82 12.37
N GLN A 448 -23.14 65.98 11.27
CA GLN A 448 -23.28 65.09 10.12
C GLN A 448 -23.04 65.87 8.81
N PHE A 449 -22.22 65.35 7.88
CA PHE A 449 -22.19 65.66 6.43
C PHE A 449 -21.31 64.59 5.73
N GLY A 450 -21.52 64.13 4.48
CA GLY A 450 -22.62 64.35 3.54
C GLY A 450 -22.29 63.89 2.10
N GLN A 451 -22.99 62.85 1.60
CA GLN A 451 -23.29 62.51 0.19
C GLN A 451 -22.16 62.23 -0.86
N ALA A 452 -22.54 61.70 -2.04
CA ALA A 452 -21.69 61.08 -3.08
C ALA A 452 -22.08 61.53 -4.53
N PRO A 453 -21.96 60.67 -5.58
CA PRO A 453 -20.94 60.51 -6.65
C PRO A 453 -21.33 61.27 -7.98
N PRO A 454 -20.94 60.97 -9.28
CA PRO A 454 -20.14 59.88 -9.91
C PRO A 454 -19.24 60.33 -11.14
N ALA A 455 -19.13 59.47 -12.19
CA ALA A 455 -18.63 59.65 -13.59
C ALA A 455 -17.13 59.41 -13.89
N ARG A 456 -16.66 59.04 -15.11
CA ARG A 456 -17.13 58.19 -16.26
C ARG A 456 -15.90 57.88 -17.16
N ALA A 457 -15.90 56.79 -17.94
CA ALA A 457 -14.75 56.30 -18.75
C ALA A 457 -14.52 57.00 -20.13
N PRO A 458 -13.40 56.70 -20.82
CA PRO A 458 -13.36 56.64 -22.30
C PRO A 458 -12.71 55.36 -22.90
N ILE A 459 -12.87 55.17 -24.22
CA ILE A 459 -12.41 54.04 -25.08
C ILE A 459 -11.80 54.60 -26.38
N PRO A 460 -10.88 53.89 -27.08
CA PRO A 460 -10.99 53.67 -28.55
C PRO A 460 -10.72 52.20 -28.96
N GLN A 461 -11.54 51.50 -29.76
CA GLN A 461 -11.58 51.42 -31.25
C GLN A 461 -10.24 51.01 -31.93
N GLY A 462 -10.17 50.07 -32.91
CA GLY A 462 -11.19 49.20 -33.56
C GLY A 462 -10.66 48.50 -34.85
N GLN A 463 -11.56 47.87 -35.65
CA GLN A 463 -11.35 47.20 -36.97
C GLN A 463 -10.89 45.70 -36.96
N LYS A 464 -11.32 44.79 -37.85
CA LYS A 464 -12.39 44.72 -38.90
C LYS A 464 -12.69 43.22 -39.22
N GLY A 465 -13.88 42.92 -39.77
CA GLY A 465 -14.27 41.56 -40.26
C GLY A 465 -13.79 41.25 -41.71
N PRO A 466 -14.37 40.27 -42.45
CA PRO A 466 -15.82 40.00 -42.51
C PRO A 466 -16.25 38.50 -42.54
N ARG A 467 -17.52 38.28 -42.92
CA ARG A 467 -18.47 37.20 -42.62
C ARG A 467 -18.99 36.54 -43.91
N ALA A 468 -19.32 35.25 -43.90
CA ALA A 468 -20.25 34.66 -44.88
C ALA A 468 -21.03 33.44 -44.33
N SER A 469 -22.23 33.24 -44.85
CA SER A 469 -23.21 32.13 -44.71
C SER A 469 -23.98 32.07 -46.08
N PRO A 470 -25.04 31.26 -46.38
CA PRO A 470 -25.94 30.48 -45.51
C PRO A 470 -26.57 29.17 -46.11
N VAL A 471 -27.58 28.62 -45.40
CA VAL A 471 -28.74 27.72 -45.75
C VAL A 471 -28.57 26.26 -46.29
N PRO A 472 -29.56 25.36 -45.99
CA PRO A 472 -29.44 23.89 -46.18
C PRO A 472 -30.46 23.24 -47.15
N VAL A 473 -30.31 21.93 -47.42
CA VAL A 473 -31.27 21.07 -48.16
C VAL A 473 -31.41 19.67 -47.50
N ILE A 474 -32.58 19.03 -47.64
CA ILE A 474 -33.06 17.74 -47.07
C ILE A 474 -33.54 16.89 -48.27
N PRO A 475 -33.29 15.55 -48.45
CA PRO A 475 -34.13 14.50 -47.81
C PRO A 475 -33.66 12.99 -47.68
N LYS A 476 -34.22 12.34 -46.63
CA LYS A 476 -34.85 10.98 -46.49
C LYS A 476 -34.30 9.64 -47.06
N SER A 477 -34.48 8.60 -46.21
CA SER A 477 -34.81 7.15 -46.46
C SER A 477 -33.73 6.26 -47.12
N ILE A 478 -33.62 4.94 -46.85
CA ILE A 478 -34.59 3.81 -47.00
C ILE A 478 -34.23 2.60 -46.08
N SER A 479 -35.20 1.74 -45.74
CA SER A 479 -35.06 0.39 -45.11
C SER A 479 -35.27 -0.73 -46.14
N PRO A 480 -34.80 -2.00 -45.96
CA PRO A 480 -35.69 -2.99 -45.30
C PRO A 480 -35.03 -4.25 -44.64
N GLN A 481 -35.87 -5.02 -43.95
CA GLN A 481 -35.76 -6.46 -43.55
C GLN A 481 -36.28 -7.37 -44.71
N PRO A 482 -36.58 -8.70 -44.60
CA PRO A 482 -36.43 -9.72 -43.52
C PRO A 482 -35.46 -10.85 -44.03
N PRO A 483 -35.58 -12.21 -43.82
CA PRO A 483 -36.46 -13.05 -42.98
C PRO A 483 -35.72 -14.15 -42.15
N VAL A 484 -36.22 -15.40 -42.19
CA VAL A 484 -35.93 -16.58 -41.32
C VAL A 484 -35.90 -17.88 -42.14
N LEU A 485 -35.35 -18.98 -41.57
CA LEU A 485 -35.81 -20.36 -41.80
C LEU A 485 -35.36 -21.29 -40.64
N ALA A 486 -36.05 -22.43 -40.45
CA ALA A 486 -35.91 -23.30 -39.28
C ALA A 486 -36.09 -24.80 -39.62
N SER A 487 -35.43 -25.68 -38.84
CA SER A 487 -35.62 -27.15 -38.71
C SER A 487 -34.52 -27.72 -37.79
N ALA A 488 -34.58 -28.91 -37.19
CA ALA A 488 -35.67 -29.75 -36.64
C ALA A 488 -35.02 -30.80 -35.69
N GLN A 489 -35.76 -31.43 -34.77
CA GLN A 489 -35.28 -32.56 -33.94
C GLN A 489 -35.16 -33.87 -34.75
N PRO A 490 -34.50 -34.90 -34.20
CA PRO A 490 -35.25 -35.98 -33.54
C PRO A 490 -34.76 -36.33 -32.12
N ALA A 491 -35.44 -37.29 -31.47
CA ALA A 491 -35.29 -37.68 -30.06
C ALA A 491 -35.11 -39.21 -29.88
N GLY A 492 -34.93 -39.65 -28.62
CA GLY A 492 -34.82 -41.06 -28.19
C GLY A 492 -33.42 -41.39 -27.62
N GLU A 493 -33.24 -42.17 -26.55
CA GLU A 493 -34.21 -42.88 -25.69
C GLU A 493 -33.73 -42.92 -24.21
N GLU A 494 -34.59 -43.41 -23.32
CA GLU A 494 -34.50 -43.38 -21.85
C GLU A 494 -34.27 -44.78 -21.26
N LYS A 495 -33.37 -44.93 -20.26
CA LYS A 495 -33.51 -45.99 -19.24
C LYS A 495 -32.74 -45.74 -17.94
N THR A 496 -33.06 -46.55 -16.93
CA THR A 496 -33.10 -46.20 -15.50
C THR A 496 -32.32 -47.15 -14.58
N ALA A 497 -31.89 -46.58 -13.43
CA ALA A 497 -31.84 -47.16 -12.08
C ALA A 497 -30.79 -48.23 -11.65
N ALA A 498 -30.59 -48.27 -10.31
CA ALA A 498 -29.78 -49.15 -9.45
C ALA A 498 -28.23 -49.08 -9.62
N ALA A 499 -27.38 -48.87 -8.61
CA ALA A 499 -27.29 -49.30 -7.20
C ALA A 499 -26.82 -50.77 -7.01
N ASP A 500 -25.54 -50.97 -6.62
CA ASP A 500 -25.17 -51.63 -5.35
C ASP A 500 -23.65 -51.95 -5.16
N THR A 501 -23.19 -51.67 -3.93
CA THR A 501 -22.14 -52.29 -3.08
C THR A 501 -20.89 -53.05 -3.59
N ASN A 502 -19.74 -52.61 -3.08
CA ASN A 502 -18.61 -53.36 -2.46
C ASN A 502 -18.34 -54.86 -2.77
N GLY A 503 -17.08 -55.17 -3.12
CA GLY A 503 -16.47 -56.50 -2.95
C GLY A 503 -14.98 -56.51 -3.33
N ALA A 504 -14.10 -57.08 -2.49
CA ALA A 504 -12.63 -57.05 -2.70
C ALA A 504 -11.96 -58.41 -2.50
N ALA A 505 -11.05 -58.79 -3.42
CA ALA A 505 -9.96 -59.76 -3.26
C ALA A 505 -8.98 -59.58 -4.46
N LEU A 506 -7.80 -58.97 -4.28
CA LEU A 506 -6.53 -59.59 -3.88
C LEU A 506 -5.96 -60.64 -4.85
N HIS A 507 -4.89 -60.27 -5.57
CA HIS A 507 -3.76 -61.15 -5.93
C HIS A 507 -2.45 -60.34 -6.03
N GLU A 508 -1.48 -60.74 -5.20
CA GLU A 508 0.00 -60.72 -5.25
C GLU A 508 0.83 -59.53 -5.79
N LYS A 509 2.08 -59.45 -5.28
CA LYS A 509 3.10 -58.38 -5.38
C LYS A 509 4.24 -58.83 -6.34
N PRO A 510 5.06 -57.94 -6.97
CA PRO A 510 6.00 -57.09 -6.20
C PRO A 510 6.37 -55.69 -6.76
N SER A 511 6.76 -54.82 -5.82
CA SER A 511 7.74 -53.71 -5.89
C SER A 511 8.29 -53.19 -7.24
N GLU A 512 7.97 -51.93 -7.59
CA GLU A 512 8.97 -50.86 -7.84
C GLU A 512 8.35 -49.45 -7.92
N SER A 513 9.03 -48.47 -7.27
CA SER A 513 9.23 -47.03 -7.59
C SER A 513 8.10 -46.08 -8.11
N PRO A 514 8.20 -44.75 -7.86
CA PRO A 514 7.04 -43.84 -7.92
C PRO A 514 6.71 -43.26 -9.31
N ALA A 515 5.42 -42.95 -9.51
CA ALA A 515 4.87 -42.49 -10.78
C ALA A 515 5.35 -41.08 -11.21
N PRO A 516 5.36 -40.76 -12.52
CA PRO A 516 5.92 -39.51 -13.05
C PRO A 516 5.04 -38.28 -12.80
N ARG A 517 5.68 -37.10 -12.90
CA ARG A 517 5.01 -35.79 -12.94
C ARG A 517 4.05 -35.73 -14.14
N GLY A 518 2.84 -35.18 -13.95
CA GLY A 518 1.86 -35.06 -15.02
C GLY A 518 2.35 -34.21 -16.20
N GLU A 519 2.57 -34.84 -17.34
CA GLU A 519 2.89 -34.17 -18.59
C GLU A 519 1.67 -33.43 -19.15
N LYS A 520 1.87 -32.19 -19.60
CA LYS A 520 0.85 -31.47 -20.36
C LYS A 520 0.72 -32.13 -21.73
N LYS A 521 -0.50 -32.52 -22.14
CA LYS A 521 -0.74 -33.03 -23.50
C LYS A 521 -0.18 -32.04 -24.55
N PRO A 522 0.69 -32.49 -25.48
CA PRO A 522 1.23 -31.62 -26.52
C PRO A 522 0.14 -31.25 -27.53
N THR A 523 0.14 -29.99 -27.98
CA THR A 523 -0.85 -29.47 -28.93
C THR A 523 -0.40 -29.71 -30.38
N ASN A 524 -1.31 -30.14 -31.25
CA ASN A 524 -1.06 -30.37 -32.68
C ASN A 524 -1.04 -29.09 -33.53
N ALA A 525 -0.73 -27.94 -32.90
CA ALA A 525 -0.79 -26.64 -33.56
C ALA A 525 0.38 -25.75 -33.13
N LEU A 526 0.88 -24.96 -34.09
CA LEU A 526 1.92 -23.96 -33.92
C LEU A 526 1.33 -22.56 -34.07
N PHE A 527 1.70 -21.66 -33.17
CA PHE A 527 1.39 -20.24 -33.22
C PHE A 527 2.52 -19.47 -33.91
N VAL A 528 2.16 -18.64 -34.89
CA VAL A 528 3.07 -17.85 -35.71
C VAL A 528 2.79 -16.36 -35.51
N THR A 529 3.76 -15.58 -35.03
CA THR A 529 3.63 -14.12 -34.90
C THR A 529 4.38 -13.38 -36.00
N SER A 530 3.94 -12.16 -36.32
CA SER A 530 4.59 -11.24 -37.27
C SER A 530 4.65 -11.75 -38.72
N ALA A 531 3.65 -12.49 -39.16
CA ALA A 531 3.47 -12.91 -40.56
C ALA A 531 2.33 -12.14 -41.22
N GLU A 532 2.54 -11.66 -42.45
CA GLU A 532 1.61 -10.74 -43.13
C GLU A 532 0.42 -11.46 -43.80
N SER A 533 0.62 -12.70 -44.26
CA SER A 533 -0.38 -13.52 -44.95
C SER A 533 -0.24 -15.01 -44.62
N GLU A 534 -1.28 -15.79 -44.92
CA GLU A 534 -1.24 -17.26 -44.85
C GLU A 534 -0.15 -17.86 -45.75
N GLN A 535 0.03 -17.29 -46.95
CA GLN A 535 1.08 -17.74 -47.87
C GLN A 535 2.48 -17.51 -47.29
N ALA A 536 2.73 -16.35 -46.69
CA ALA A 536 4.00 -16.07 -46.01
C ALA A 536 4.26 -17.04 -44.84
N VAL A 537 3.23 -17.59 -44.20
CA VAL A 537 3.39 -18.64 -43.18
C VAL A 537 3.77 -19.98 -43.81
N ARG A 538 3.14 -20.37 -44.94
CA ARG A 538 3.53 -21.57 -45.69
C ARG A 538 4.98 -21.48 -46.18
N ASP A 539 5.36 -20.33 -46.72
CA ASP A 539 6.69 -20.11 -47.31
C ASP A 539 7.84 -20.23 -46.28
N LEU A 540 7.54 -20.02 -44.99
CA LEU A 540 8.49 -20.17 -43.88
C LEU A 540 8.62 -21.62 -43.36
N ILE A 541 7.72 -22.52 -43.73
CA ILE A 541 7.73 -23.95 -43.34
C ILE A 541 8.45 -24.75 -44.45
N SER A 542 9.12 -25.85 -44.09
CA SER A 542 9.78 -26.75 -45.04
C SER A 542 8.79 -27.32 -46.06
N GLU A 543 9.22 -27.64 -47.28
CA GLU A 543 8.31 -28.22 -48.28
C GLU A 543 7.73 -29.57 -47.85
N GLU A 544 8.51 -30.36 -47.11
CA GLU A 544 8.07 -31.63 -46.53
C GLU A 544 6.92 -31.42 -45.53
N ASP A 545 7.05 -30.47 -44.61
CA ASP A 545 6.07 -30.25 -43.54
C ASP A 545 4.87 -29.41 -44.01
N ARG A 546 4.98 -28.64 -45.11
CA ARG A 546 3.83 -27.98 -45.77
C ARG A 546 2.73 -28.96 -46.13
N SER A 547 3.09 -30.16 -46.57
CA SER A 547 2.14 -31.22 -46.95
C SER A 547 1.33 -31.77 -45.77
N LYS A 548 1.85 -31.59 -44.53
CA LYS A 548 1.28 -32.09 -43.27
C LYS A 548 0.38 -31.05 -42.57
N ILE A 549 0.28 -29.84 -43.11
CA ILE A 549 -0.57 -28.76 -42.58
C ILE A 549 -2.03 -29.04 -42.94
N THR A 550 -2.87 -29.25 -41.93
CA THR A 550 -4.32 -29.48 -42.09
C THR A 550 -5.11 -28.17 -42.16
N LYS A 551 -4.65 -27.10 -41.50
CA LYS A 551 -5.34 -25.80 -41.46
C LYS A 551 -4.37 -24.66 -41.12
N ILE A 552 -4.58 -23.47 -41.68
CA ILE A 552 -3.97 -22.22 -41.20
C ILE A 552 -5.08 -21.22 -40.89
N GLU A 553 -5.10 -20.68 -39.67
CA GLU A 553 -6.12 -19.73 -39.21
C GLU A 553 -5.50 -18.40 -38.83
N LYS A 554 -6.11 -17.28 -39.25
CA LYS A 554 -5.63 -15.94 -38.94
C LYS A 554 -6.11 -15.48 -37.56
N LEU A 555 -5.18 -15.30 -36.62
CA LEU A 555 -5.45 -14.87 -35.24
C LEU A 555 -5.01 -13.40 -35.03
N GLY A 556 -5.83 -12.48 -35.53
CA GLY A 556 -5.57 -11.04 -35.51
C GLY A 556 -4.83 -10.54 -36.76
N LYS A 557 -4.22 -9.35 -36.69
CA LYS A 557 -3.70 -8.68 -37.91
C LYS A 557 -2.48 -9.36 -38.52
N TYR A 558 -1.57 -9.87 -37.68
CA TYR A 558 -0.23 -10.39 -38.07
C TYR A 558 0.13 -11.74 -37.43
N ASN A 559 -0.83 -12.47 -36.85
CA ASN A 559 -0.55 -13.79 -36.28
C ASN A 559 -1.45 -14.85 -36.90
N HIS A 560 -0.95 -16.08 -36.93
CA HIS A 560 -1.63 -17.24 -37.49
C HIS A 560 -1.46 -18.46 -36.58
N VAL A 561 -2.35 -19.44 -36.70
CA VAL A 561 -2.25 -20.76 -36.07
C VAL A 561 -2.17 -21.78 -37.20
N VAL A 562 -1.14 -22.61 -37.19
CA VAL A 562 -0.91 -23.69 -38.16
C VAL A 562 -1.19 -25.02 -37.46
N THR A 563 -2.19 -25.75 -37.93
CA THR A 563 -2.62 -27.04 -37.36
C THR A 563 -2.08 -28.19 -38.23
N PHE A 564 -1.61 -29.24 -37.57
CA PHE A 564 -1.10 -30.48 -38.17
C PHE A 564 -2.03 -31.65 -37.81
N ALA A 565 -1.88 -32.81 -38.45
CA ALA A 565 -2.74 -33.97 -38.14
C ALA A 565 -2.37 -34.57 -36.77
N GLY A 566 -1.08 -34.56 -36.41
CA GLY A 566 -0.56 -35.04 -35.12
C GLY A 566 0.22 -34.01 -34.30
N ALA A 567 0.30 -34.24 -32.99
CA ALA A 567 1.19 -33.45 -32.10
C ALA A 567 2.68 -33.73 -32.38
N GLU A 568 3.01 -34.95 -32.83
CA GLU A 568 4.36 -35.32 -33.25
C GLU A 568 4.78 -34.59 -34.53
N GLU A 569 3.86 -34.44 -35.49
CA GLU A 569 4.09 -33.66 -36.73
C GLU A 569 4.29 -32.18 -36.43
N ALA A 570 3.46 -31.59 -35.56
CA ALA A 570 3.63 -30.20 -35.12
C ALA A 570 4.98 -29.99 -34.42
N LYS A 571 5.46 -30.99 -33.66
CA LYS A 571 6.80 -30.97 -33.06
C LYS A 571 7.89 -31.09 -34.12
N ALA A 572 7.81 -32.06 -35.04
CA ALA A 572 8.78 -32.24 -36.11
C ALA A 572 8.91 -30.98 -36.99
N ALA A 573 7.77 -30.38 -37.39
CA ALA A 573 7.74 -29.12 -38.12
C ALA A 573 8.39 -27.97 -37.34
N LEU A 574 8.14 -27.86 -36.03
CA LEU A 574 8.83 -26.88 -35.18
C LEU A 574 10.34 -27.19 -35.05
N ASP A 575 10.73 -28.46 -35.03
CA ASP A 575 12.11 -28.91 -34.91
C ASP A 575 12.92 -28.72 -36.21
N HIS A 576 12.29 -28.81 -37.39
CA HIS A 576 12.90 -28.53 -38.69
C HIS A 576 13.10 -27.04 -39.02
N LEU A 577 12.36 -26.12 -38.36
CA LEU A 577 12.52 -24.69 -38.62
C LEU A 577 13.93 -24.16 -38.27
N PRO A 578 14.46 -23.18 -39.02
CA PRO A 578 15.66 -22.44 -38.63
C PRO A 578 15.57 -21.86 -37.21
N ILE A 579 16.67 -21.87 -36.46
CA ILE A 579 16.68 -21.44 -35.05
C ILE A 579 16.23 -19.97 -34.86
N GLU A 580 16.49 -19.12 -35.86
CA GLU A 580 16.01 -17.73 -35.90
C GLU A 580 14.48 -17.61 -35.85
N LEU A 581 13.75 -18.58 -36.41
CA LEU A 581 12.29 -18.60 -36.41
C LEU A 581 11.68 -19.21 -35.14
N LYS A 582 12.49 -19.83 -34.26
CA LYS A 582 12.06 -20.31 -32.93
C LYS A 582 12.47 -19.35 -31.81
N LYS A 583 13.58 -18.64 -32.02
CA LYS A 583 14.19 -17.69 -31.08
C LYS A 583 14.73 -16.49 -31.87
N PRO A 584 13.85 -15.60 -32.38
CA PRO A 584 14.30 -14.40 -33.08
C PRO A 584 15.13 -13.52 -32.13
N GLY A 585 16.28 -13.06 -32.64
CA GLY A 585 17.16 -12.14 -31.93
C GLY A 585 16.55 -10.74 -31.74
N PRO A 586 17.26 -9.82 -31.06
CA PRO A 586 16.81 -8.44 -30.87
C PRO A 586 16.55 -7.78 -32.23
N THR A 587 15.34 -7.25 -32.44
CA THR A 587 15.03 -6.47 -33.65
C THR A 587 15.48 -5.01 -33.44
N PRO A 588 16.35 -4.44 -34.29
CA PRO A 588 16.76 -3.03 -34.18
C PRO A 588 15.57 -2.07 -34.28
N HIS A 589 15.65 -0.92 -33.62
CA HIS A 589 14.60 0.10 -33.67
C HIS A 589 14.33 0.57 -35.12
N GLY A 590 13.06 0.54 -35.52
CA GLY A 590 12.59 0.96 -36.84
C GLY A 590 12.37 -0.16 -37.86
N GLN A 591 12.83 -1.39 -37.59
CA GLN A 591 12.61 -2.54 -38.49
C GLN A 591 11.35 -3.36 -38.11
N GLN A 592 10.75 -4.00 -39.11
CA GLN A 592 9.64 -4.94 -38.90
C GLN A 592 10.12 -6.15 -38.06
N ARG A 593 9.25 -6.65 -37.16
CA ARG A 593 9.55 -7.84 -36.35
C ARG A 593 9.64 -9.08 -37.23
N LYS A 594 10.73 -9.86 -37.08
CA LYS A 594 10.85 -11.18 -37.73
C LYS A 594 9.72 -12.13 -37.29
N PRO A 595 9.30 -13.07 -38.17
CA PRO A 595 8.36 -14.13 -37.82
C PRO A 595 8.88 -15.04 -36.69
N ASN A 596 7.98 -15.66 -35.93
CA ASN A 596 8.34 -16.55 -34.81
C ASN A 596 7.30 -17.65 -34.62
N PHE A 597 7.75 -18.89 -34.43
CA PHE A 597 6.95 -20.11 -34.27
C PHE A 597 7.11 -20.70 -32.87
N LYS A 598 5.99 -21.07 -32.23
CA LYS A 598 5.92 -21.77 -30.94
C LYS A 598 4.73 -22.72 -30.93
N PHE A 599 4.64 -23.64 -29.97
CA PHE A 599 3.37 -24.38 -29.76
C PHE A 599 2.22 -23.43 -29.40
N PHE A 600 1.05 -23.70 -29.96
CA PHE A 600 -0.19 -22.96 -29.68
C PHE A 600 -0.84 -23.51 -28.41
N GLU A 601 -0.95 -22.68 -27.37
CA GLU A 601 -1.76 -22.97 -26.18
C GLU A 601 -3.16 -22.36 -26.35
N ASP A 602 -4.18 -23.19 -26.56
CA ASP A 602 -5.56 -22.72 -26.57
C ASP A 602 -6.01 -22.28 -25.17
N ARG A 603 -6.38 -21.00 -25.04
CA ARG A 603 -6.84 -20.39 -23.79
C ARG A 603 -8.35 -20.55 -23.56
N SER A 604 -9.11 -21.08 -24.52
CA SER A 604 -10.57 -21.24 -24.44
C SER A 604 -11.03 -22.19 -23.31
N THR A 605 -10.19 -23.17 -22.96
CA THR A 605 -10.53 -24.24 -22.00
C THR A 605 -10.38 -23.83 -20.52
N ARG A 606 -9.84 -22.64 -20.22
CA ARG A 606 -9.69 -22.15 -18.82
C ARG A 606 -10.95 -21.49 -18.24
N THR A 607 -12.01 -21.31 -19.03
CA THR A 607 -13.17 -20.49 -18.65
C THR A 607 -14.33 -21.22 -17.97
N ALA A 608 -14.24 -22.54 -17.73
CA ALA A 608 -15.33 -23.37 -17.21
C ALA A 608 -15.23 -23.77 -15.72
N VAL A 609 -14.12 -23.46 -15.04
CA VAL A 609 -13.98 -23.68 -13.59
C VAL A 609 -13.76 -22.34 -12.91
N GLY A 610 -14.78 -21.88 -12.17
CA GLY A 610 -14.77 -20.57 -11.53
C GLY A 610 -13.77 -20.50 -10.39
N ASN A 611 -12.59 -19.93 -10.64
CA ASN A 611 -11.65 -19.53 -9.60
C ASN A 611 -11.06 -18.16 -9.97
N ALA A 612 -11.36 -17.14 -9.15
CA ALA A 612 -11.00 -15.76 -9.46
C ALA A 612 -9.62 -15.39 -8.89
N GLY A 613 -8.74 -14.85 -9.74
CA GLY A 613 -7.58 -14.07 -9.32
C GLY A 613 -6.24 -14.80 -9.24
N THR A 614 -5.54 -14.89 -10.38
CA THR A 614 -4.08 -15.08 -10.38
C THR A 614 -3.46 -14.31 -11.54
N TRP A 615 -2.74 -13.23 -11.23
CA TRP A 615 -1.98 -12.48 -12.22
C TRP A 615 -0.60 -13.11 -12.37
N GLN A 616 -0.36 -13.83 -13.47
CA GLN A 616 0.99 -14.19 -13.91
C GLN A 616 1.45 -13.24 -15.03
N SER A 617 2.59 -12.59 -14.81
CA SER A 617 3.27 -11.72 -15.78
C SER A 617 4.70 -12.21 -15.97
N SER A 618 5.01 -12.79 -17.13
CA SER A 618 6.34 -13.30 -17.46
C SER A 618 7.24 -12.24 -18.13
N THR A 619 8.49 -12.16 -17.67
CA THR A 619 9.45 -11.08 -17.97
C THR A 619 10.24 -11.25 -19.27
N ARG A 620 10.19 -10.27 -20.18
CA ARG A 620 11.35 -9.80 -20.99
C ARG A 620 11.04 -8.47 -21.69
N GLY A 621 11.87 -7.45 -21.47
CA GLY A 621 11.75 -6.12 -22.09
C GLY A 621 12.38 -6.04 -23.49
N GLY A 622 12.13 -4.97 -24.27
CA GLY A 622 11.26 -3.82 -23.97
C GLY A 622 11.13 -2.82 -25.14
N ILE A 623 10.46 -1.68 -24.88
CA ILE A 623 10.50 -0.38 -25.59
C ILE A 623 10.14 -0.43 -27.10
N THR A 624 9.10 0.20 -27.65
CA THR A 624 7.91 0.94 -27.14
C THR A 624 6.62 0.20 -27.63
N THR A 625 5.36 0.67 -27.60
CA THR A 625 4.71 1.96 -27.29
C THR A 625 3.33 1.74 -26.63
N ALA A 626 2.64 2.83 -26.28
CA ALA A 626 1.18 2.97 -26.00
C ALA A 626 0.30 1.73 -26.33
N GLN A 627 -0.39 1.09 -25.39
CA GLN A 627 -1.46 1.67 -24.55
C GLN A 627 -1.87 0.76 -23.37
N ARG A 628 -2.32 1.41 -22.28
CA ARG A 628 -3.26 0.91 -21.23
C ARG A 628 -2.95 -0.45 -20.57
N GLY A 629 -2.19 -0.39 -19.47
CA GLY A 629 -2.39 -1.31 -18.34
C GLY A 629 -3.57 -0.84 -17.47
N TYR A 630 -4.46 -1.76 -17.08
CA TYR A 630 -5.54 -1.47 -16.12
C TYR A 630 -4.97 -1.37 -14.70
N GLN A 631 -4.98 -0.17 -14.12
CA GLN A 631 -5.04 0.01 -12.67
C GLN A 631 -6.46 0.48 -12.35
N SER A 632 -7.24 -0.35 -11.66
CA SER A 632 -8.61 -0.02 -11.29
C SER A 632 -8.64 0.94 -10.10
N ALA A 633 -8.45 2.24 -10.38
CA ALA A 633 -8.95 3.29 -9.52
C ALA A 633 -10.48 3.32 -9.63
N SER A 634 -11.19 3.16 -8.50
CA SER A 634 -12.63 3.39 -8.43
C SER A 634 -12.87 4.87 -8.16
N ASP A 635 -12.71 5.69 -9.20
CA ASP A 635 -13.14 7.09 -9.17
C ASP A 635 -14.66 7.16 -9.31
N SER A 636 -15.33 7.65 -8.27
CA SER A 636 -16.76 7.97 -8.29
C SER A 636 -17.05 9.30 -7.62
N ASP A 637 -16.56 10.39 -8.22
CA ASP A 637 -17.38 11.60 -8.40
C ASP A 637 -16.74 12.57 -9.41
N GLY A 638 -17.55 13.17 -10.31
CA GLY A 638 -16.98 13.99 -11.38
C GLY A 638 -17.88 14.37 -12.55
N SER A 639 -19.19 14.53 -12.33
CA SER A 639 -20.11 14.97 -13.39
C SER A 639 -19.71 16.33 -13.98
N ARG A 640 -19.41 16.38 -15.30
CA ARG A 640 -19.35 17.64 -16.06
C ARG A 640 -20.38 17.66 -17.18
N ARG A 641 -21.41 18.49 -17.00
CA ARG A 641 -22.35 18.91 -18.04
C ARG A 641 -21.79 20.07 -18.88
N GLY A 642 -21.96 19.96 -20.19
CA GLY A 642 -22.44 21.03 -21.09
C GLY A 642 -23.35 20.33 -22.09
N GLY A 643 -24.60 20.72 -22.35
CA GLY A 643 -25.06 22.07 -22.70
C GLY A 643 -24.97 22.18 -24.22
N PHE A 644 -26.05 22.38 -25.00
CA PHE A 644 -27.33 23.03 -24.72
C PHE A 644 -28.40 22.71 -25.81
N SER A 645 -29.64 23.17 -25.61
CA SER A 645 -30.83 23.12 -26.50
C SER A 645 -31.56 21.76 -26.66
N GLY A 646 -32.89 21.70 -26.79
CA GLY A 646 -33.88 22.77 -26.55
C GLY A 646 -35.08 22.76 -27.51
N ARG A 647 -36.08 21.90 -27.27
CA ARG A 647 -37.52 22.10 -27.59
C ARG A 647 -38.32 20.87 -27.12
N GLY A 648 -39.43 21.07 -26.42
CA GLY A 648 -40.31 19.97 -25.99
C GLY A 648 -41.58 19.88 -26.85
N ARG A 649 -42.39 18.83 -26.66
CA ARG A 649 -43.87 18.84 -26.82
C ARG A 649 -44.56 17.53 -26.38
N GLY A 650 -45.43 17.58 -25.38
CA GLY A 650 -46.72 16.85 -25.33
C GLY A 650 -46.80 15.42 -24.76
N GLY A 651 -47.96 15.11 -24.16
CA GLY A 651 -48.46 13.76 -23.78
C GLY A 651 -48.36 13.43 -22.27
N ARG A 652 -49.34 13.72 -21.39
CA ARG A 652 -50.74 13.22 -21.18
C ARG A 652 -50.86 11.84 -20.52
N GLY A 653 -51.68 11.78 -19.45
CA GLY A 653 -52.05 10.59 -18.63
C GLY A 653 -51.54 10.74 -17.19
N SER A 654 -52.27 11.23 -16.18
CA SER A 654 -53.68 11.08 -15.78
C SER A 654 -54.09 9.63 -15.50
N GLY A 655 -54.41 9.33 -14.23
CA GLY A 655 -54.69 7.97 -13.75
C GLY A 655 -54.98 7.89 -12.24
N GLU A 656 -55.80 8.80 -11.73
CA GLU A 656 -56.17 8.89 -10.30
C GLU A 656 -57.32 7.91 -9.96
N ARG A 657 -57.13 7.02 -8.98
CA ARG A 657 -58.21 6.35 -8.23
C ARG A 657 -57.76 6.00 -6.81
N GLY A 658 -58.42 6.59 -5.80
CA GLY A 658 -58.45 6.04 -4.45
C GLY A 658 -59.85 5.52 -4.09
N ARG A 659 -59.99 4.90 -2.90
CA ARG A 659 -60.93 5.28 -1.80
C ARG A 659 -61.47 4.08 -0.99
N GLY A 660 -61.28 4.13 0.34
CA GLY A 660 -62.08 3.42 1.38
C GLY A 660 -61.71 1.95 1.69
N GLY A 661 -61.92 1.40 2.89
CA GLY A 661 -62.27 2.02 4.19
C GLY A 661 -63.19 1.16 5.10
N ARG A 662 -62.88 1.07 6.42
CA ARG A 662 -63.60 0.37 7.55
C ARG A 662 -63.56 -1.17 7.52
N GLY A 663 -63.59 -1.93 8.62
CA GLY A 663 -63.61 -1.68 10.09
C GLY A 663 -64.29 -2.86 10.84
N GLY A 664 -64.14 -3.16 12.15
CA GLY A 664 -63.29 -2.61 13.22
C GLY A 664 -63.82 -2.94 14.66
N SER A 665 -62.95 -2.88 15.69
CA SER A 665 -63.26 -2.64 17.14
C SER A 665 -63.76 -3.75 18.10
N ARG A 666 -63.04 -3.92 19.24
CA ARG A 666 -63.46 -4.11 20.69
C ARG A 666 -62.31 -4.77 21.49
N GLY A 667 -61.96 -4.47 22.76
CA GLY A 667 -62.29 -3.45 23.79
C GLY A 667 -61.25 -3.54 24.95
N GLY A 668 -60.86 -2.49 25.69
CA GLY A 668 -61.36 -2.05 27.04
C GLY A 668 -60.81 -2.90 28.23
N PHE A 669 -60.31 -2.43 29.39
CA PHE A 669 -60.35 -1.13 30.12
C PHE A 669 -59.35 -1.08 31.34
N LYS A 670 -58.82 0.12 31.74
CA LYS A 670 -58.36 0.61 33.10
C LYS A 670 -57.29 -0.16 33.95
N SER A 671 -56.54 0.41 34.93
CA SER A 671 -55.94 1.76 35.19
C SER A 671 -55.09 1.86 36.51
N GLY A 672 -53.76 2.06 36.43
CA GLY A 672 -52.82 2.64 37.45
C GLY A 672 -52.64 1.98 38.85
N PRO A 673 -51.73 2.46 39.74
CA PRO A 673 -50.58 3.38 39.53
C PRO A 673 -49.24 3.02 40.28
N ASN A 674 -48.17 3.77 39.94
CA ASN A 674 -47.00 4.21 40.75
C ASN A 674 -45.85 3.31 41.30
N ASP A 675 -44.67 3.96 41.23
CA ASP A 675 -43.44 3.94 42.06
C ASP A 675 -42.31 2.87 41.93
N SER A 676 -41.09 3.42 41.83
CA SER A 676 -39.76 2.79 41.87
C SER A 676 -39.31 2.50 43.32
N PRO A 677 -38.25 1.70 43.55
CA PRO A 677 -36.95 2.36 43.80
C PRO A 677 -35.67 1.60 43.34
N THR A 678 -34.54 2.29 43.47
CA THR A 678 -33.14 1.87 43.22
C THR A 678 -32.57 0.88 44.24
N PRO A 679 -31.54 0.08 43.88
CA PRO A 679 -30.85 -0.82 44.81
C PRO A 679 -29.67 -0.16 45.56
N SER A 680 -29.71 -0.24 46.89
CA SER A 680 -28.54 -0.31 47.78
C SER A 680 -28.12 -1.79 47.94
N GLY A 681 -26.88 -2.17 48.29
CA GLY A 681 -25.74 -1.38 48.75
C GLY A 681 -25.33 -1.81 50.16
N ASP A 682 -24.58 -2.90 50.29
CA ASP A 682 -24.13 -3.47 51.58
C ASP A 682 -22.60 -3.44 51.76
N LYS A 683 -22.16 -3.36 53.01
CA LYS A 683 -20.78 -3.06 53.44
C LYS A 683 -20.15 -4.19 54.29
N PRO A 684 -18.82 -4.21 54.47
CA PRO A 684 -18.10 -5.31 55.11
C PRO A 684 -18.08 -5.24 56.66
N VAL A 685 -17.77 -6.38 57.28
CA VAL A 685 -17.57 -6.54 58.73
C VAL A 685 -16.10 -6.30 59.10
N VAL A 686 -15.88 -5.66 60.26
CA VAL A 686 -14.57 -5.41 60.88
C VAL A 686 -14.35 -6.37 62.05
N SER A 687 -13.12 -6.84 62.23
CA SER A 687 -12.64 -7.43 63.49
C SER A 687 -11.19 -6.98 63.73
N GLY A 688 -10.91 -6.43 64.91
CA GLY A 688 -9.58 -5.96 65.30
C GLY A 688 -8.93 -6.82 66.39
N ASP A 689 -7.62 -6.64 66.51
CA ASP A 689 -6.71 -6.87 67.63
C ASP A 689 -6.93 -8.04 68.62
N ALA A 690 -6.04 -9.03 68.52
CA ALA A 690 -5.31 -9.62 69.65
C ALA A 690 -3.94 -10.13 69.16
#